data_AF-A0A3D0YNC1-F1
#
_entry.id   AF-A0A3D0YNC1-F1
#
_cell.length_a   1.000
_cell.length_b   1.000
_cell.length_c   1.000
_cell.angle_alpha   90.00
_cell.angle_beta   90.00
_cell.angle_gamma   90.00
#
_symmetry.space_group_name_H-M   'P 1'
#
loop_
_entity.id
_entity.type
_entity.pdbx_description
1 polymer ?
#
loop_
_entity_poly.entity_id
_entity_poly.type
_entity_poly.pdbx_seq_one_letter_code
_entity_poly.pdbx_strand_id
1 'polypeptide(L)'
;PITINYQTIYSLEADPHPSEAGKFILWLNFDPVVTLWNPLDVAVDVPRHAEGRQWNYLYSFWMIPYDIMVSVNGRPEIRCSIMKSSNWKNDGNFLKLNAGVVETITMKPGEVVKISQGGDLSSNSRGQSVGGWEGFNGKKGFNYGGGARVPLLTDASSAGNSSDIRVVVSPTDTISYRIVPRQKAQSGNSPKFALTHVWLNLGGRGGSLQSFISVDSRMGYSRVQVGEQRRYGQYWGPNPLDIRADQHPEVFPVIEGATMTRDLPVNALINEKAPFMLHTYYAKTEEENLSGSRSLARFNPRAYSLNYYDLTKRERDMLPFETKMIGMTSWLSAPLDETISGQGYFGSSFGAESGSNYVTTHSVPRQPIVSLAALQHSFANGFNMPDRITPCWDGRNPDHTNRIYPMEPQISHAIGNSLAPSVIPPNKTTYNDTAATAIPNYPHPLADHSYLANRELWDDYFLSGIAPQPRPAFSQQKDQKTVAREFFKDGKKLPTARYLSSLRGADASALVNSFFSGIRPTQDSINKVASYLRVDGMFNVNSTSVEAWKAVLGSLKDRPIVVRTENGTESIASEDGDTPVANINAPRNVIVSDESGMMQDQWYGRRVLADNEIESLAQGIVYEVRKRGPFLSLADFVNRRVGSDKDLARAGAIQSALDSDDVTVNKKQNTSRTVDSAAAARFKFPEAEQGAMHYGAPSVVKQGDILTPIAPVLSARSDSFIIRSYGEALDVNGQVIAQAWCEAVVERQSDYLDKADNPDVPTANLSEAVNRSFGRQFKIISFRWLNPREV
;
A
#
# COMPACT_ATOMS: atom_id res chain seq x y z
N PRO A 1 6.94 -11.14 2.97
CA PRO A 1 6.74 -10.71 1.56
C PRO A 1 5.23 -10.63 1.28
N ILE A 2 4.83 -9.96 0.20
CA ILE A 2 3.42 -9.74 -0.17
C ILE A 2 3.07 -10.61 -1.38
N THR A 3 1.87 -11.17 -1.40
CA THR A 3 1.37 -11.89 -2.59
C THR A 3 0.75 -10.89 -3.55
N ILE A 4 1.29 -10.79 -4.75
CA ILE A 4 0.81 -9.86 -5.79
C ILE A 4 0.16 -10.58 -6.96
N ASN A 5 0.36 -11.88 -7.11
CA ASN A 5 -0.33 -12.67 -8.11
C ASN A 5 -0.52 -14.09 -7.59
N TYR A 6 -1.69 -14.63 -7.82
CA TYR A 6 -2.08 -15.98 -7.51
C TYR A 6 -2.71 -16.57 -8.76
N GLN A 7 -2.26 -17.75 -9.17
CA GLN A 7 -2.58 -18.33 -10.46
C GLN A 7 -2.83 -19.83 -10.35
N THR A 8 -3.88 -20.30 -11.01
CA THR A 8 -4.09 -21.74 -11.25
C THR A 8 -4.20 -21.93 -12.76
N ILE A 9 -3.25 -22.68 -13.33
CA ILE A 9 -3.33 -23.11 -14.73
C ILE A 9 -4.12 -24.41 -14.76
N TYR A 10 -5.05 -24.50 -15.71
CA TYR A 10 -5.86 -25.68 -15.98
C TYR A 10 -5.46 -26.26 -17.34
N SER A 11 -5.11 -27.55 -17.33
CA SER A 11 -4.62 -28.25 -18.52
C SER A 11 -5.30 -29.61 -18.70
N LEU A 12 -5.41 -30.07 -19.95
CA LEU A 12 -5.83 -31.44 -20.27
C LEU A 12 -4.64 -32.31 -20.63
N GLU A 13 -4.75 -33.59 -20.30
CA GLU A 13 -3.77 -34.64 -20.63
C GLU A 13 -4.51 -35.96 -20.87
N ALA A 14 -3.96 -36.87 -21.67
CA ALA A 14 -4.54 -38.16 -22.00
C ALA A 14 -3.63 -39.31 -21.52
N ASP A 15 -4.21 -40.27 -20.81
CA ASP A 15 -3.51 -41.49 -20.33
C ASP A 15 -4.14 -42.75 -20.90
N PRO A 16 -3.38 -43.84 -21.08
CA PRO A 16 -3.94 -45.13 -21.49
C PRO A 16 -5.10 -45.58 -20.58
N HIS A 17 -6.18 -46.09 -21.19
CA HIS A 17 -7.32 -46.64 -20.49
C HIS A 17 -6.90 -47.93 -19.74
N PRO A 18 -7.28 -48.12 -18.47
CA PRO A 18 -6.79 -49.24 -17.65
C PRO A 18 -7.27 -50.62 -18.15
N SER A 19 -8.36 -50.67 -18.91
CA SER A 19 -8.97 -51.92 -19.38
C SER A 19 -9.23 -51.98 -20.90
N GLU A 20 -9.02 -50.89 -21.65
CA GLU A 20 -9.30 -50.84 -23.09
C GLU A 20 -8.02 -50.51 -23.86
N ALA A 21 -7.41 -51.53 -24.46
CA ALA A 21 -6.16 -51.35 -25.20
C ALA A 21 -6.35 -50.38 -26.38
N GLY A 22 -5.41 -49.44 -26.53
CA GLY A 22 -5.45 -48.42 -27.59
C GLY A 22 -6.44 -47.27 -27.35
N LYS A 23 -7.13 -47.25 -26.21
CA LYS A 23 -7.96 -46.14 -25.75
C LYS A 23 -7.26 -45.35 -24.65
N PHE A 24 -7.68 -44.11 -24.49
CA PHE A 24 -7.14 -43.15 -23.53
C PHE A 24 -8.27 -42.49 -22.75
N ILE A 25 -7.97 -42.04 -21.55
CA ILE A 25 -8.85 -41.28 -20.67
C ILE A 25 -8.31 -39.87 -20.57
N LEU A 26 -9.21 -38.88 -20.58
CA LEU A 26 -8.85 -37.50 -20.29
C LEU A 26 -8.71 -37.21 -18.80
N TRP A 27 -7.66 -36.47 -18.48
CA TRP A 27 -7.32 -35.99 -17.15
C TRP A 27 -7.29 -34.48 -17.13
N LEU A 28 -7.63 -33.93 -15.96
CA LEU A 28 -7.55 -32.52 -15.65
C LEU A 28 -6.35 -32.28 -14.73
N ASN A 29 -5.50 -31.34 -15.12
CA ASN A 29 -4.33 -30.92 -14.38
C ASN A 29 -4.53 -29.51 -13.81
N PHE A 30 -3.98 -29.28 -12.63
CA PHE A 30 -3.97 -28.00 -11.94
C PHE A 30 -2.56 -27.63 -11.51
N ASP A 31 -2.04 -26.50 -12.01
CA ASP A 31 -0.68 -26.05 -11.71
C ASP A 31 -0.75 -24.74 -10.90
N PRO A 32 -0.46 -24.77 -9.58
CA PRO A 32 -0.54 -23.60 -8.72
C PRO A 32 0.73 -22.75 -8.77
N VAL A 33 0.59 -21.44 -9.04
CA VAL A 33 1.70 -20.48 -9.05
C VAL A 33 1.35 -19.27 -8.19
N VAL A 34 2.31 -18.80 -7.39
CA VAL A 34 2.21 -17.54 -6.62
C VAL A 34 3.36 -16.64 -7.01
N THR A 35 3.10 -15.37 -7.23
CA THR A 35 4.13 -14.34 -7.32
C THR A 35 4.18 -13.55 -6.01
N LEU A 36 5.35 -13.60 -5.38
CA LEU A 36 5.68 -12.86 -4.17
C LEU A 36 6.45 -11.61 -4.54
N TRP A 37 6.23 -10.55 -3.76
CA TRP A 37 6.91 -9.28 -3.90
C TRP A 37 7.47 -8.82 -2.56
N ASN A 38 8.72 -8.37 -2.55
CA ASN A 38 9.30 -7.63 -1.44
C ASN A 38 9.21 -6.11 -1.72
N PRO A 39 8.24 -5.39 -1.14
CA PRO A 39 8.09 -3.94 -1.35
C PRO A 39 9.16 -3.09 -0.65
N LEU A 40 9.97 -3.71 0.22
CA LEU A 40 10.86 -3.04 1.15
C LEU A 40 12.25 -2.80 0.55
N ASP A 41 12.95 -1.83 1.12
CA ASP A 41 14.38 -1.55 0.89
C ASP A 41 15.33 -2.42 1.73
N VAL A 42 14.80 -3.42 2.45
CA VAL A 42 15.56 -4.46 3.13
C VAL A 42 15.23 -5.86 2.59
N ALA A 43 16.12 -6.82 2.79
CA ALA A 43 15.84 -8.22 2.46
C ALA A 43 14.74 -8.78 3.35
N VAL A 44 13.94 -9.70 2.81
CA VAL A 44 12.85 -10.37 3.52
C VAL A 44 12.98 -11.87 3.35
N ASP A 45 13.00 -12.58 4.47
CA ASP A 45 13.11 -14.03 4.49
C ASP A 45 11.74 -14.69 4.74
N VAL A 46 11.47 -15.73 3.95
CA VAL A 46 10.55 -16.80 4.32
C VAL A 46 11.42 -17.92 4.90
N PRO A 47 11.53 -18.03 6.23
CA PRO A 47 12.49 -18.92 6.86
C PRO A 47 12.17 -20.39 6.59
N ARG A 48 13.22 -21.18 6.37
CA ARG A 48 13.10 -22.63 6.30
C ARG A 48 12.63 -23.19 7.64
N HIS A 49 11.81 -24.23 7.54
CA HIS A 49 11.27 -24.99 8.65
C HIS A 49 12.33 -25.51 9.64
N ALA A 50 12.00 -25.49 10.94
CA ALA A 50 12.66 -26.30 11.97
C ALA A 50 11.79 -27.53 12.25
N GLU A 51 12.39 -28.73 12.29
CA GLU A 51 11.71 -30.03 12.35
C GLU A 51 10.49 -30.06 13.31
N GLY A 52 9.34 -30.57 12.84
CA GLY A 52 8.13 -30.82 13.63
C GLY A 52 6.90 -29.89 13.49
N ARG A 53 6.93 -28.75 12.78
CA ARG A 53 5.74 -27.84 12.63
C ARG A 53 5.31 -27.57 11.18
N GLN A 54 4.27 -28.23 10.68
CA GLN A 54 4.04 -28.38 9.23
C GLN A 54 3.73 -27.12 8.37
N TRP A 55 3.54 -25.89 8.89
CA TRP A 55 2.95 -24.79 8.09
C TRP A 55 3.50 -23.37 8.44
N ASN A 56 4.47 -22.83 7.68
CA ASN A 56 4.96 -21.44 7.87
C ASN A 56 4.30 -20.42 6.93
N TYR A 57 4.25 -20.72 5.63
CA TYR A 57 3.60 -19.92 4.58
C TYR A 57 2.83 -20.87 3.65
N LEU A 58 1.60 -21.19 4.04
CA LEU A 58 0.73 -22.10 3.29
C LEU A 58 -0.29 -21.30 2.49
N TYR A 59 -0.27 -21.46 1.17
CA TYR A 59 -1.26 -20.92 0.23
C TYR A 59 -2.30 -21.99 -0.09
N SER A 60 -3.58 -21.67 0.06
CA SER A 60 -4.67 -22.53 -0.41
C SER A 60 -5.22 -22.03 -1.74
N PHE A 61 -5.54 -22.95 -2.65
CA PHE A 61 -5.98 -22.67 -4.00
C PHE A 61 -7.35 -23.27 -4.27
N TRP A 62 -8.41 -22.50 -4.13
CA TRP A 62 -9.77 -23.02 -4.29
C TRP A 62 -10.17 -23.11 -5.76
N MET A 63 -10.75 -24.24 -6.15
CA MET A 63 -11.17 -24.48 -7.53
C MET A 63 -12.42 -23.71 -7.88
N ILE A 64 -12.47 -23.27 -9.13
CA ILE A 64 -13.52 -22.39 -9.65
C ILE A 64 -14.70 -23.20 -10.23
N PRO A 65 -15.93 -22.66 -10.18
CA PRO A 65 -17.12 -23.39 -10.59
C PRO A 65 -17.36 -23.27 -12.10
N TYR A 66 -16.56 -23.97 -12.88
CA TYR A 66 -16.71 -24.11 -14.32
C TYR A 66 -16.98 -25.55 -14.74
N ASP A 67 -17.70 -25.70 -15.85
CA ASP A 67 -17.81 -26.94 -16.59
C ASP A 67 -16.99 -26.84 -17.89
N ILE A 68 -16.38 -27.95 -18.28
CA ILE A 68 -15.72 -28.17 -19.56
C ILE A 68 -16.70 -28.92 -20.44
N MET A 69 -17.13 -28.31 -21.54
CA MET A 69 -17.95 -28.97 -22.55
C MET A 69 -17.03 -29.57 -23.60
N VAL A 70 -16.90 -30.89 -23.62
CA VAL A 70 -15.94 -31.62 -24.47
C VAL A 70 -16.67 -32.27 -25.63
N SER A 71 -16.24 -32.03 -26.87
CA SER A 71 -16.72 -32.75 -28.06
C SER A 71 -15.56 -33.52 -28.69
N VAL A 72 -15.80 -34.78 -29.05
CA VAL A 72 -14.81 -35.67 -29.68
C VAL A 72 -15.22 -35.90 -31.13
N ASN A 73 -14.39 -35.48 -32.08
CA ASN A 73 -14.65 -35.55 -33.52
C ASN A 73 -16.03 -34.95 -33.92
N GLY A 74 -16.42 -33.83 -33.30
CA GLY A 74 -17.69 -33.15 -33.59
C GLY A 74 -18.96 -33.83 -33.04
N ARG A 75 -18.81 -34.85 -32.18
CA ARG A 75 -19.95 -35.49 -31.48
C ARG A 75 -20.62 -34.53 -30.48
N PRO A 76 -21.86 -34.82 -30.01
CA PRO A 76 -22.50 -34.01 -28.98
C PRO A 76 -21.61 -33.79 -27.75
N GLU A 77 -21.66 -32.59 -27.19
CA GLU A 77 -20.81 -32.19 -26.06
C GLU A 77 -21.08 -33.06 -24.82
N ILE A 78 -20.00 -33.54 -24.20
CA ILE A 78 -19.97 -34.18 -22.90
C ILE A 78 -19.68 -33.09 -21.87
N ARG A 79 -20.58 -32.91 -20.91
CA ARG A 79 -20.37 -31.98 -19.80
C ARG A 79 -19.47 -32.61 -18.73
N CYS A 80 -18.35 -31.97 -18.46
CA CYS A 80 -17.41 -32.35 -17.42
C CYS A 80 -17.27 -31.25 -16.36
N SER A 81 -17.34 -31.57 -15.07
CA SER A 81 -17.27 -30.58 -13.99
C SER A 81 -15.88 -30.47 -13.38
N ILE A 82 -15.30 -29.27 -13.39
CA ILE A 82 -14.00 -29.00 -12.73
C ILE A 82 -14.12 -29.23 -11.22
N MET A 83 -15.19 -28.72 -10.60
CA MET A 83 -15.43 -28.86 -9.16
C MET A 83 -15.53 -30.32 -8.73
N LYS A 84 -16.31 -31.12 -9.44
CA LYS A 84 -16.47 -32.54 -9.14
C LYS A 84 -15.16 -33.31 -9.34
N SER A 85 -14.41 -32.98 -10.40
CA SER A 85 -13.09 -33.56 -10.67
C SER A 85 -12.09 -33.22 -9.56
N SER A 86 -12.11 -31.98 -9.05
CA SER A 86 -11.24 -31.55 -7.95
C SER A 86 -11.58 -32.24 -6.61
N ASN A 87 -12.86 -32.44 -6.30
CA ASN A 87 -13.27 -33.11 -5.07
C ASN A 87 -13.32 -34.66 -5.22
N TRP A 88 -12.46 -35.23 -6.07
CA TRP A 88 -12.48 -36.65 -6.43
C TRP A 88 -12.49 -37.62 -5.23
N LYS A 89 -11.77 -37.32 -4.14
CA LYS A 89 -11.71 -38.18 -2.95
C LYS A 89 -12.58 -37.70 -1.77
N ASN A 90 -13.48 -36.75 -2.00
CA ASN A 90 -14.28 -36.07 -0.95
C ASN A 90 -13.47 -35.30 0.11
N ASP A 91 -12.19 -35.00 -0.14
CA ASP A 91 -11.33 -34.34 0.85
C ASP A 91 -11.49 -32.80 0.86
N GLY A 92 -12.09 -32.19 -0.18
CA GLY A 92 -12.15 -30.74 -0.38
C GLY A 92 -11.89 -30.36 -1.86
N ASN A 93 -12.13 -29.10 -2.23
CA ASN A 93 -11.95 -28.58 -3.61
C ASN A 93 -10.82 -27.53 -3.70
N PHE A 94 -9.69 -27.77 -3.03
CA PHE A 94 -8.57 -26.83 -3.00
C PHE A 94 -7.19 -27.49 -3.00
N LEU A 95 -6.20 -26.85 -3.64
CA LEU A 95 -4.78 -27.24 -3.55
C LEU A 95 -4.06 -26.45 -2.46
N LYS A 96 -2.90 -26.96 -2.07
CA LYS A 96 -2.01 -26.31 -1.12
C LYS A 96 -0.63 -26.14 -1.72
N LEU A 97 -0.02 -24.98 -1.55
CA LEU A 97 1.39 -24.72 -1.86
C LEU A 97 2.07 -24.16 -0.61
N ASN A 98 3.15 -24.80 -0.16
CA ASN A 98 3.92 -24.39 1.01
C ASN A 98 5.22 -23.73 0.58
N ALA A 99 5.32 -22.42 0.76
CA ALA A 99 6.58 -21.70 0.58
C ALA A 99 7.46 -21.87 1.84
N GLY A 100 8.78 -22.02 1.66
CA GLY A 100 9.72 -22.12 2.78
C GLY A 100 9.94 -23.52 3.36
N VAL A 101 9.42 -24.58 2.73
CA VAL A 101 9.63 -25.97 3.20
C VAL A 101 10.94 -26.55 2.63
N VAL A 102 11.11 -26.46 1.30
CA VAL A 102 12.29 -27.04 0.64
C VAL A 102 13.54 -26.21 0.89
N GLU A 103 13.39 -24.89 0.86
CA GLU A 103 14.46 -23.90 0.96
C GLU A 103 13.99 -22.67 1.73
N THR A 104 14.94 -21.93 2.32
CA THR A 104 14.66 -20.56 2.76
C THR A 104 14.49 -19.72 1.51
N ILE A 105 13.40 -18.95 1.42
CA ILE A 105 13.22 -18.00 0.32
C ILE A 105 13.65 -16.62 0.83
N THR A 106 14.88 -16.23 0.52
CA THR A 106 15.40 -14.89 0.80
C THR A 106 15.14 -14.01 -0.41
N MET A 107 14.31 -12.97 -0.22
CA MET A 107 13.99 -12.00 -1.26
C MET A 107 14.83 -10.74 -1.04
N LYS A 108 15.62 -10.37 -2.05
CA LYS A 108 16.38 -9.11 -2.05
C LYS A 108 15.42 -7.92 -1.98
N PRO A 109 15.89 -6.71 -1.60
CA PRO A 109 15.00 -5.58 -1.53
C PRO A 109 14.44 -5.19 -2.89
N GLY A 110 13.11 -5.09 -2.97
CA GLY A 110 12.35 -4.92 -4.21
C GLY A 110 11.99 -6.20 -4.96
N GLU A 111 12.62 -7.35 -4.67
CA GLU A 111 12.58 -8.51 -5.56
C GLU A 111 11.16 -9.08 -5.74
N VAL A 112 10.86 -9.50 -6.96
CA VAL A 112 9.65 -10.22 -7.36
C VAL A 112 10.03 -11.66 -7.69
N VAL A 113 9.40 -12.63 -7.02
CA VAL A 113 9.75 -14.04 -7.09
C VAL A 113 8.52 -14.89 -7.38
N LYS A 114 8.63 -15.80 -8.35
CA LYS A 114 7.61 -16.82 -8.57
C LYS A 114 7.91 -18.05 -7.71
N ILE A 115 6.86 -18.60 -7.13
CA ILE A 115 6.88 -19.84 -6.37
C ILE A 115 5.86 -20.78 -7.00
N SER A 116 6.30 -21.97 -7.36
CA SER A 116 5.44 -23.05 -7.84
C SER A 116 5.88 -24.38 -7.23
N GLN A 117 5.20 -25.46 -7.61
CA GLN A 117 5.50 -26.82 -7.17
C GLN A 117 6.95 -27.24 -7.44
N GLY A 118 7.67 -27.66 -6.41
CA GLY A 118 9.05 -28.16 -6.51
C GLY A 118 9.20 -29.58 -7.06
N GLY A 119 8.08 -30.23 -7.41
CA GLY A 119 7.90 -31.60 -7.89
C GLY A 119 6.42 -32.01 -7.79
N ASP A 120 6.08 -33.24 -8.19
CA ASP A 120 4.73 -33.79 -8.03
C ASP A 120 4.41 -34.13 -6.55
N LEU A 121 3.12 -34.24 -6.19
CA LEU A 121 2.72 -34.62 -4.83
C LEU A 121 3.29 -36.00 -4.45
N SER A 122 3.85 -36.10 -3.23
CA SER A 122 4.66 -37.22 -2.74
C SER A 122 3.88 -38.47 -2.31
N SER A 123 2.64 -38.68 -2.77
CA SER A 123 1.80 -39.81 -2.38
C SER A 123 1.15 -40.47 -3.60
N ASN A 124 1.82 -41.52 -4.09
CA ASN A 124 1.38 -42.56 -5.03
C ASN A 124 0.89 -42.15 -6.44
N SER A 125 1.51 -42.81 -7.43
CA SER A 125 0.98 -43.20 -8.74
C SER A 125 -0.46 -42.75 -9.07
N ARG A 126 -0.60 -41.85 -10.05
CA ARG A 126 -1.82 -41.54 -10.84
C ARG A 126 -3.15 -41.49 -10.05
N GLY A 127 -3.67 -40.28 -9.79
CA GLY A 127 -4.94 -40.05 -9.07
C GLY A 127 -4.76 -39.32 -7.73
N GLN A 128 -4.17 -38.13 -7.79
CA GLN A 128 -3.89 -37.30 -6.62
C GLN A 128 -5.19 -36.63 -6.10
N SER A 129 -5.30 -36.41 -4.78
CA SER A 129 -6.45 -35.70 -4.19
C SER A 129 -6.24 -34.19 -4.27
N VAL A 130 -7.25 -33.43 -4.68
CA VAL A 130 -7.26 -31.95 -4.62
C VAL A 130 -8.04 -31.45 -3.40
N GLY A 131 -7.94 -32.18 -2.29
CA GLY A 131 -8.66 -31.83 -1.05
C GLY A 131 -7.97 -32.15 0.27
N GLY A 132 -6.77 -32.73 0.28
CA GLY A 132 -6.13 -33.18 1.53
C GLY A 132 -5.40 -32.08 2.33
N TRP A 133 -4.86 -32.48 3.49
CA TRP A 133 -3.77 -31.72 4.13
C TRP A 133 -2.44 -31.86 3.38
N GLU A 134 -2.34 -32.82 2.45
CA GLU A 134 -1.21 -32.97 1.53
C GLU A 134 -1.15 -31.78 0.56
N GLY A 135 0.04 -31.20 0.37
CA GLY A 135 0.23 -30.01 -0.45
C GLY A 135 1.60 -29.99 -1.11
N PHE A 136 1.76 -29.18 -2.15
CA PHE A 136 3.03 -29.01 -2.83
C PHE A 136 4.03 -28.31 -1.92
N ASN A 137 5.27 -28.79 -1.93
CA ASN A 137 6.39 -28.04 -1.40
C ASN A 137 6.87 -27.09 -2.48
N GLY A 138 6.69 -25.79 -2.27
CA GLY A 138 7.03 -24.76 -3.24
C GLY A 138 8.55 -24.53 -3.35
N LYS A 139 9.00 -24.21 -4.55
CA LYS A 139 10.36 -23.75 -4.87
C LYS A 139 10.31 -22.48 -5.70
N LYS A 140 11.40 -21.72 -5.71
CA LYS A 140 11.57 -20.59 -6.63
C LYS A 140 11.49 -21.05 -8.09
N GLY A 141 10.76 -20.28 -8.90
CA GLY A 141 10.52 -20.52 -10.32
C GLY A 141 9.23 -21.27 -10.63
N PHE A 142 8.85 -21.29 -11.91
CA PHE A 142 7.68 -21.99 -12.43
C PHE A 142 8.07 -23.36 -13.00
N ASN A 143 7.45 -24.41 -12.47
CA ASN A 143 7.64 -25.77 -12.93
C ASN A 143 6.52 -26.19 -13.88
N TYR A 144 6.73 -26.02 -15.19
CA TYR A 144 5.78 -26.40 -16.24
C TYR A 144 5.35 -27.88 -16.21
N GLY A 145 6.21 -28.78 -15.69
CA GLY A 145 5.97 -30.22 -15.71
C GLY A 145 5.18 -30.75 -14.51
N GLY A 146 5.31 -30.15 -13.33
CA GLY A 146 4.65 -30.62 -12.10
C GLY A 146 3.18 -30.21 -12.01
N GLY A 147 2.40 -30.66 -11.03
CA GLY A 147 1.02 -30.20 -10.79
C GLY A 147 0.14 -31.25 -10.15
N ALA A 148 -1.14 -30.94 -9.90
CA ALA A 148 -2.11 -31.90 -9.37
C ALA A 148 -2.95 -32.47 -10.51
N ARG A 149 -3.00 -33.79 -10.61
CA ARG A 149 -3.69 -34.50 -11.70
C ARG A 149 -4.89 -35.29 -11.18
N VAL A 150 -6.07 -35.01 -11.72
CA VAL A 150 -7.33 -35.70 -11.39
C VAL A 150 -8.07 -36.19 -12.63
N PRO A 151 -8.86 -37.27 -12.54
CA PRO A 151 -9.68 -37.70 -13.66
C PRO A 151 -10.74 -36.65 -14.04
N LEU A 152 -11.06 -36.53 -15.33
CA LEU A 152 -12.09 -35.60 -15.81
C LEU A 152 -13.52 -36.16 -15.57
N LEU A 153 -14.13 -35.65 -14.50
CA LEU A 153 -15.49 -35.83 -13.98
C LEU A 153 -16.64 -35.50 -14.93
N THR A 154 -17.46 -36.45 -15.38
CA THR A 154 -18.82 -36.12 -15.89
C THR A 154 -19.85 -36.06 -14.75
N ASP A 155 -21.02 -35.44 -14.99
CA ASP A 155 -22.11 -35.44 -14.01
C ASP A 155 -22.60 -36.86 -13.66
N ALA A 156 -22.46 -37.82 -14.57
CA ALA A 156 -22.82 -39.23 -14.37
C ALA A 156 -21.76 -40.06 -13.62
N SER A 157 -20.51 -39.57 -13.52
CA SER A 157 -19.41 -40.30 -12.87
C SER A 157 -19.54 -40.32 -11.34
N SER A 158 -19.11 -41.37 -10.67
CA SER A 158 -19.02 -41.47 -9.21
C SER A 158 -17.66 -40.96 -8.72
N ALA A 159 -17.65 -40.09 -7.69
CA ALA A 159 -16.39 -39.64 -7.07
C ALA A 159 -15.66 -40.80 -6.40
N GLY A 160 -14.33 -40.86 -6.55
CA GLY A 160 -13.46 -41.84 -5.89
C GLY A 160 -13.33 -43.18 -6.61
N ASN A 161 -13.99 -43.38 -7.76
CA ASN A 161 -13.97 -44.63 -8.52
C ASN A 161 -13.37 -44.45 -9.93
N SER A 162 -12.08 -44.79 -10.10
CA SER A 162 -11.34 -44.62 -11.36
C SER A 162 -11.87 -45.43 -12.55
N SER A 163 -12.76 -46.39 -12.31
CA SER A 163 -13.44 -47.14 -13.37
C SER A 163 -14.66 -46.44 -13.97
N ASP A 164 -15.12 -45.33 -13.37
CA ASP A 164 -16.33 -44.59 -13.77
C ASP A 164 -16.02 -43.29 -14.54
N ILE A 165 -14.83 -43.21 -15.13
CA ILE A 165 -14.39 -42.07 -15.93
C ILE A 165 -14.97 -42.21 -17.35
N ARG A 166 -15.74 -41.21 -17.80
CA ARG A 166 -16.61 -41.34 -18.98
C ARG A 166 -16.11 -40.66 -20.25
N VAL A 167 -14.97 -39.97 -20.21
CA VAL A 167 -14.38 -39.35 -21.41
C VAL A 167 -13.25 -40.22 -21.95
N VAL A 168 -13.64 -41.21 -22.76
CA VAL A 168 -12.73 -42.15 -23.42
C VAL A 168 -12.48 -41.69 -24.85
N VAL A 169 -11.22 -41.60 -25.24
CA VAL A 169 -10.75 -41.10 -26.54
C VAL A 169 -9.73 -42.06 -27.15
N SER A 170 -9.45 -41.89 -28.43
CA SER A 170 -8.48 -42.67 -29.22
C SER A 170 -7.37 -41.74 -29.70
N PRO A 171 -6.14 -42.22 -29.98
CA PRO A 171 -5.03 -41.37 -30.46
C PRO A 171 -5.33 -40.55 -31.72
N THR A 172 -6.23 -41.05 -32.56
CA THR A 172 -6.65 -40.41 -33.81
C THR A 172 -7.77 -39.38 -33.62
N ASP A 173 -8.34 -39.30 -32.42
CA ASP A 173 -9.44 -38.38 -32.13
C ASP A 173 -8.92 -36.96 -31.94
N THR A 174 -9.78 -36.00 -32.25
CA THR A 174 -9.57 -34.58 -31.99
C THR A 174 -10.65 -34.07 -31.04
N ILE A 175 -10.23 -33.31 -30.03
CA ILE A 175 -11.09 -32.75 -29.00
C ILE A 175 -11.29 -31.26 -29.26
N SER A 176 -12.53 -30.83 -29.39
CA SER A 176 -12.90 -29.42 -29.26
C SER A 176 -13.55 -29.20 -27.91
N TYR A 177 -13.36 -28.01 -27.32
CA TYR A 177 -13.89 -27.71 -26.01
C TYR A 177 -14.31 -26.25 -25.87
N ARG A 178 -15.23 -26.00 -24.93
CA ARG A 178 -15.51 -24.66 -24.39
C ARG A 178 -15.71 -24.74 -22.88
N ILE A 179 -15.34 -23.68 -22.18
CA ILE A 179 -15.37 -23.61 -20.71
C ILE A 179 -16.48 -22.66 -20.30
N VAL A 180 -17.47 -23.15 -19.55
CA VAL A 180 -18.68 -22.38 -19.21
C VAL A 180 -18.82 -22.22 -17.69
N PRO A 181 -19.10 -21.00 -17.19
CA PRO A 181 -19.30 -20.77 -15.75
C PRO A 181 -20.59 -21.46 -15.28
N ARG A 182 -20.58 -21.98 -14.05
CA ARG A 182 -21.79 -22.52 -13.41
C ARG A 182 -22.53 -21.45 -12.62
N GLN A 183 -23.83 -21.66 -12.45
CA GLN A 183 -24.69 -20.85 -11.59
C GLN A 183 -24.30 -20.86 -10.11
N LYS A 184 -23.76 -21.97 -9.62
CA LYS A 184 -23.44 -22.16 -8.19
C LYS A 184 -22.14 -22.90 -8.04
N ALA A 185 -21.43 -22.63 -6.96
CA ALA A 185 -20.20 -23.32 -6.57
C ALA A 185 -20.38 -24.78 -6.05
N GLN A 186 -21.50 -25.46 -6.32
CA GLN A 186 -21.85 -26.70 -5.60
C GLN A 186 -20.98 -27.92 -5.99
N SER A 187 -20.09 -28.33 -5.07
CA SER A 187 -20.23 -29.56 -4.24
C SER A 187 -19.24 -29.55 -3.07
N GLY A 188 -19.72 -29.68 -1.82
CA GLY A 188 -18.90 -29.87 -0.61
C GLY A 188 -18.38 -28.58 0.05
N ASN A 189 -18.79 -28.33 1.30
CA ASN A 189 -18.28 -27.40 2.34
C ASN A 189 -17.69 -25.99 2.02
N SER A 190 -17.55 -25.53 0.78
CA SER A 190 -16.93 -24.23 0.51
C SER A 190 -17.52 -23.55 -0.73
N PRO A 191 -18.16 -22.39 -0.57
CA PRO A 191 -18.84 -21.71 -1.65
C PRO A 191 -17.91 -20.64 -2.28
N LYS A 192 -16.61 -20.91 -2.36
CA LYS A 192 -15.57 -19.92 -2.71
C LYS A 192 -15.26 -19.96 -4.21
N PHE A 193 -15.10 -18.79 -4.84
CA PHE A 193 -14.77 -18.67 -6.27
C PHE A 193 -13.29 -18.42 -6.52
N ALA A 194 -12.61 -17.76 -5.58
CA ALA A 194 -11.17 -17.58 -5.52
C ALA A 194 -10.81 -17.28 -4.07
N LEU A 195 -9.97 -18.05 -3.40
CA LEU A 195 -9.49 -17.64 -2.08
C LEU A 195 -8.02 -17.97 -2.00
N THR A 196 -7.19 -16.95 -1.81
CA THR A 196 -5.86 -17.14 -1.29
C THR A 196 -5.94 -16.98 0.22
N HIS A 197 -5.81 -18.11 0.91
CA HIS A 197 -5.63 -18.14 2.34
C HIS A 197 -4.14 -18.34 2.60
N VAL A 198 -3.50 -17.35 3.22
CA VAL A 198 -2.13 -17.49 3.72
C VAL A 198 -2.16 -17.74 5.21
N TRP A 199 -1.69 -18.92 5.62
CA TRP A 199 -1.42 -19.19 7.03
C TRP A 199 0.03 -18.84 7.36
N LEU A 200 0.20 -17.89 8.27
CA LEU A 200 1.50 -17.50 8.82
C LEU A 200 1.64 -18.01 10.26
N ASN A 201 2.54 -18.95 10.48
CA ASN A 201 2.85 -19.46 11.82
C ASN A 201 4.18 -18.87 12.30
N LEU A 202 4.11 -17.86 13.18
CA LEU A 202 5.28 -17.09 13.62
C LEU A 202 6.01 -17.69 14.84
N GLY A 203 5.94 -19.01 15.04
CA GLY A 203 6.86 -19.73 15.92
C GLY A 203 6.66 -19.57 17.45
N GLY A 204 5.77 -18.71 17.94
CA GLY A 204 5.45 -18.53 19.36
C GLY A 204 3.99 -18.88 19.71
N ARG A 205 3.72 -19.28 20.96
CA ARG A 205 2.42 -19.75 21.47
C ARG A 205 1.19 -19.06 20.82
N GLY A 206 0.46 -19.80 19.98
CA GLY A 206 -0.98 -19.63 19.75
C GLY A 206 -1.47 -18.58 18.75
N GLY A 207 -0.60 -17.86 18.02
CA GLY A 207 -1.05 -16.87 17.02
C GLY A 207 -0.79 -17.32 15.59
N SER A 208 -1.83 -17.69 14.83
CA SER A 208 -1.77 -17.70 13.37
C SER A 208 -2.17 -16.32 12.85
N LEU A 209 -1.29 -15.62 12.14
CA LEU A 209 -1.74 -14.48 11.33
C LEU A 209 -2.33 -15.06 10.04
N GLN A 210 -3.60 -14.76 9.79
CA GLN A 210 -4.29 -15.15 8.57
C GLN A 210 -4.40 -13.93 7.68
N SER A 211 -3.90 -14.05 6.45
CA SER A 211 -4.15 -13.08 5.39
C SER A 211 -5.18 -13.65 4.44
N PHE A 212 -6.24 -12.87 4.18
CA PHE A 212 -7.30 -13.23 3.26
C PHE A 212 -7.32 -12.27 2.09
N ILE A 213 -7.13 -12.83 0.91
CA ILE A 213 -7.37 -12.16 -0.35
C ILE A 213 -8.31 -13.09 -1.13
N SER A 214 -9.57 -12.70 -1.33
CA SER A 214 -10.56 -13.60 -1.89
C SER A 214 -11.66 -12.96 -2.73
N VAL A 215 -12.35 -13.85 -3.45
CA VAL A 215 -13.69 -13.81 -4.02
C VAL A 215 -14.47 -15.05 -3.54
N ASP A 216 -15.52 -14.86 -2.75
CA ASP A 216 -16.24 -15.82 -1.94
C ASP A 216 -17.69 -15.48 -2.19
N SER A 217 -18.49 -16.50 -2.49
CA SER A 217 -19.92 -16.28 -2.70
C SER A 217 -20.56 -15.49 -1.56
N ARG A 218 -20.13 -15.65 -0.31
CA ARG A 218 -20.79 -15.10 0.88
C ARG A 218 -20.29 -13.73 1.31
N MET A 219 -19.71 -12.96 0.38
CA MET A 219 -19.09 -11.66 0.66
C MET A 219 -20.09 -10.59 1.12
N GLY A 220 -19.64 -9.65 1.96
CA GLY A 220 -20.48 -8.69 2.69
C GLY A 220 -21.13 -9.23 3.97
N TYR A 221 -21.60 -10.48 4.01
CA TYR A 221 -22.24 -11.07 5.19
C TYR A 221 -21.25 -11.43 6.32
N SER A 222 -19.96 -11.59 6.02
CA SER A 222 -18.94 -11.93 7.04
C SER A 222 -18.42 -10.74 7.84
N ARG A 223 -18.65 -9.49 7.42
CA ARG A 223 -18.28 -8.29 8.19
C ARG A 223 -19.43 -7.94 9.14
N VAL A 224 -19.13 -7.87 10.44
CA VAL A 224 -20.13 -7.58 11.48
C VAL A 224 -20.38 -6.07 11.52
N GLN A 225 -21.63 -5.61 11.63
CA GLN A 225 -21.90 -4.17 11.77
C GLN A 225 -21.46 -3.65 13.15
N VAL A 226 -21.19 -2.35 13.24
CA VAL A 226 -20.95 -1.71 14.54
C VAL A 226 -22.19 -1.89 15.42
N GLY A 227 -22.03 -2.52 16.59
CA GLY A 227 -23.12 -2.80 17.52
C GLY A 227 -23.89 -4.10 17.25
N GLU A 228 -23.58 -4.83 16.18
CA GLU A 228 -24.23 -6.11 15.87
C GLU A 228 -23.56 -7.28 16.61
N GLN A 229 -24.38 -8.16 17.21
CA GLN A 229 -23.91 -9.42 17.82
C GLN A 229 -24.37 -10.61 16.98
N ARG A 230 -23.44 -11.44 16.49
CA ARG A 230 -23.75 -12.68 15.75
C ARG A 230 -23.07 -13.90 16.36
N ARG A 231 -23.72 -15.07 16.28
CA ARG A 231 -23.17 -16.35 16.79
C ARG A 231 -22.35 -17.07 15.73
N TYR A 232 -21.26 -17.73 16.14
CA TYR A 232 -20.49 -18.66 15.31
C TYR A 232 -21.42 -19.75 14.74
N GLY A 233 -21.35 -20.01 13.43
CA GLY A 233 -22.18 -21.03 12.77
C GLY A 233 -23.48 -20.54 12.11
N GLN A 234 -23.95 -19.31 12.36
CA GLN A 234 -25.01 -18.66 11.55
C GLN A 234 -24.58 -18.37 10.10
N TYR A 235 -23.33 -18.70 9.75
CA TYR A 235 -22.74 -18.61 8.42
C TYR A 235 -23.12 -19.77 7.48
N TRP A 236 -23.73 -20.86 7.98
CA TRP A 236 -23.92 -22.10 7.24
C TRP A 236 -25.38 -22.26 6.73
N GLY A 237 -25.73 -21.53 5.66
CA GLY A 237 -27.01 -21.66 4.95
C GLY A 237 -26.98 -20.99 3.56
N PRO A 238 -27.95 -21.26 2.67
CA PRO A 238 -28.09 -20.54 1.40
C PRO A 238 -28.32 -19.05 1.65
N ASN A 239 -27.54 -18.18 1.01
CA ASN A 239 -27.69 -16.72 1.16
C ASN A 239 -28.21 -16.11 -0.15
N PRO A 240 -29.27 -15.28 -0.12
CA PRO A 240 -29.69 -14.54 -1.32
C PRO A 240 -28.60 -13.63 -1.90
N LEU A 241 -27.57 -13.31 -1.12
CA LEU A 241 -26.40 -12.51 -1.50
C LEU A 241 -25.23 -13.34 -2.05
N ASP A 242 -25.41 -14.66 -2.26
CA ASP A 242 -24.36 -15.51 -2.82
C ASP A 242 -23.98 -15.04 -4.25
N ILE A 243 -22.74 -14.60 -4.45
CA ILE A 243 -22.19 -14.27 -5.77
C ILE A 243 -22.35 -15.50 -6.68
N ARG A 244 -22.72 -15.29 -7.95
CA ARG A 244 -22.85 -16.36 -8.95
C ARG A 244 -22.01 -16.05 -10.18
N ALA A 245 -21.16 -17.00 -10.59
CA ALA A 245 -20.22 -16.75 -11.69
C ALA A 245 -20.94 -16.40 -13.01
N ASP A 246 -22.06 -17.06 -13.31
CA ASP A 246 -22.85 -16.81 -14.52
C ASP A 246 -23.51 -15.41 -14.54
N GLN A 247 -23.61 -14.74 -13.39
CA GLN A 247 -24.12 -13.37 -13.27
C GLN A 247 -23.03 -12.30 -13.42
N HIS A 248 -21.75 -12.70 -13.50
CA HIS A 248 -20.60 -11.83 -13.64
C HIS A 248 -19.73 -12.23 -14.84
N PRO A 249 -20.26 -12.22 -16.08
CA PRO A 249 -19.51 -12.63 -17.28
C PRO A 249 -18.25 -11.79 -17.54
N GLU A 250 -18.17 -10.59 -16.97
CA GLU A 250 -16.99 -9.72 -17.01
C GLU A 250 -15.84 -10.15 -16.10
N VAL A 251 -16.10 -11.08 -15.17
CA VAL A 251 -15.09 -11.73 -14.30
C VAL A 251 -14.93 -13.20 -14.72
N PHE A 252 -16.06 -13.85 -14.99
CA PHE A 252 -16.18 -15.26 -15.31
C PHE A 252 -16.76 -15.47 -16.72
N PRO A 253 -15.99 -15.15 -17.79
CA PRO A 253 -16.46 -15.30 -19.16
C PRO A 253 -16.55 -16.77 -19.58
N VAL A 254 -17.37 -17.03 -20.60
CA VAL A 254 -17.25 -18.26 -21.39
C VAL A 254 -15.94 -18.22 -22.17
N ILE A 255 -15.15 -19.30 -22.11
CA ILE A 255 -13.91 -19.44 -22.89
C ILE A 255 -14.24 -20.31 -24.10
N GLU A 256 -14.39 -19.66 -25.26
CA GLU A 256 -14.71 -20.30 -26.54
C GLU A 256 -14.14 -19.48 -27.72
N GLY A 257 -13.98 -20.13 -28.88
CA GLY A 257 -13.54 -19.48 -30.12
C GLY A 257 -12.05 -19.63 -30.41
N ALA A 258 -11.66 -19.42 -31.68
CA ALA A 258 -10.33 -19.78 -32.20
C ALA A 258 -9.15 -19.02 -31.57
N THR A 259 -9.39 -17.88 -30.91
CA THR A 259 -8.36 -17.09 -30.22
C THR A 259 -8.18 -17.49 -28.75
N MET A 260 -9.16 -18.17 -28.16
CA MET A 260 -9.17 -18.56 -26.74
C MET A 260 -9.13 -20.06 -26.51
N THR A 261 -9.46 -20.83 -27.56
CA THR A 261 -9.49 -22.29 -27.59
C THR A 261 -8.81 -22.77 -28.87
N ARG A 262 -8.47 -24.06 -28.88
CA ARG A 262 -7.94 -24.76 -30.05
C ARG A 262 -8.42 -26.19 -30.04
N ASP A 263 -8.47 -26.81 -31.20
CA ASP A 263 -8.61 -28.25 -31.29
C ASP A 263 -7.38 -28.94 -30.69
N LEU A 264 -7.63 -29.93 -29.84
CA LEU A 264 -6.59 -30.72 -29.17
C LEU A 264 -6.58 -32.13 -29.78
N PRO A 265 -5.64 -32.44 -30.67
CA PRO A 265 -5.49 -33.80 -31.16
C PRO A 265 -4.98 -34.66 -30.00
N VAL A 266 -5.64 -35.81 -29.77
CA VAL A 266 -5.39 -36.64 -28.57
C VAL A 266 -3.95 -37.10 -28.51
N ASN A 267 -3.31 -37.37 -29.64
CA ASN A 267 -1.89 -37.72 -29.72
C ASN A 267 -0.96 -36.67 -29.06
N ALA A 268 -1.31 -35.38 -29.11
CA ALA A 268 -0.57 -34.30 -28.49
C ALA A 268 -0.85 -34.14 -26.98
N LEU A 269 -1.84 -34.87 -26.46
CA LEU A 269 -2.17 -34.93 -25.03
C LEU A 269 -1.54 -36.14 -24.33
N ILE A 270 -0.95 -37.08 -25.08
CA ILE A 270 -0.33 -38.29 -24.51
C ILE A 270 1.00 -37.89 -23.86
N ASN A 271 1.06 -38.00 -22.53
CA ASN A 271 2.20 -37.58 -21.69
C ASN A 271 2.56 -36.09 -21.75
N GLU A 272 1.70 -35.26 -22.33
CA GLU A 272 1.93 -33.82 -22.50
C GLU A 272 0.69 -33.05 -22.06
N LYS A 273 0.91 -31.95 -21.32
CA LYS A 273 -0.16 -31.09 -20.82
C LYS A 273 -0.49 -30.01 -21.84
N ALA A 274 -1.77 -29.91 -22.21
CA ALA A 274 -2.28 -28.80 -23.00
C ALA A 274 -3.04 -27.81 -22.11
N PRO A 275 -2.50 -26.62 -21.82
CA PRO A 275 -3.21 -25.61 -21.06
C PRO A 275 -4.39 -25.09 -21.88
N PHE A 276 -5.50 -24.83 -21.19
CA PHE A 276 -6.73 -24.30 -21.79
C PHE A 276 -7.29 -23.08 -21.04
N MET A 277 -6.94 -22.89 -19.77
CA MET A 277 -7.42 -21.77 -18.97
C MET A 277 -6.43 -21.40 -17.87
N LEU A 278 -6.26 -20.11 -17.64
CA LEU A 278 -5.57 -19.54 -16.48
C LEU A 278 -6.60 -18.77 -15.65
N HIS A 279 -6.76 -19.19 -14.40
CA HIS A 279 -7.39 -18.37 -13.38
C HIS A 279 -6.31 -17.53 -12.70
N THR A 280 -6.45 -16.21 -12.74
CA THR A 280 -5.52 -15.30 -12.07
C THR A 280 -6.27 -14.35 -11.13
N TYR A 281 -5.66 -14.09 -9.99
CA TYR A 281 -5.98 -13.01 -9.07
C TYR A 281 -4.70 -12.22 -8.85
N TYR A 282 -4.68 -10.95 -9.24
CA TYR A 282 -3.44 -10.17 -9.30
C TYR A 282 -3.63 -8.75 -8.80
N ALA A 283 -2.56 -8.18 -8.23
CA ALA A 283 -2.43 -6.76 -7.96
C ALA A 283 -2.31 -6.05 -9.30
N LYS A 284 -3.14 -5.03 -9.53
CA LYS A 284 -3.16 -4.26 -10.77
C LYS A 284 -1.79 -3.63 -11.03
N THR A 285 -1.34 -3.69 -12.28
CA THR A 285 -0.12 -3.03 -12.79
C THR A 285 -0.50 -1.81 -13.63
N GLU A 286 0.44 -1.18 -14.33
CA GLU A 286 0.12 -0.08 -15.25
C GLU A 286 -0.63 -0.56 -16.50
N GLU A 287 -0.29 -1.76 -16.99
CA GLU A 287 -0.84 -2.35 -18.20
C GLU A 287 -2.01 -3.31 -17.89
N GLU A 288 -1.89 -4.12 -16.84
CA GLU A 288 -2.96 -5.00 -16.36
C GLU A 288 -3.82 -4.28 -15.31
N ASN A 289 -4.52 -3.24 -15.75
CA ASN A 289 -5.51 -2.51 -14.96
C ASN A 289 -6.67 -2.09 -15.85
N LEU A 290 -7.73 -2.88 -15.85
CA LEU A 290 -8.87 -2.70 -16.77
C LEU A 290 -9.56 -1.35 -16.61
N SER A 291 -9.53 -0.81 -15.39
CA SER A 291 -10.15 0.47 -15.04
C SER A 291 -9.27 1.70 -15.34
N GLY A 292 -7.97 1.49 -15.56
CA GLY A 292 -6.97 2.55 -15.69
C GLY A 292 -6.81 3.46 -14.45
N SER A 293 -7.42 3.09 -13.32
CA SER A 293 -7.47 3.86 -12.07
C SER A 293 -6.13 3.84 -11.31
N ARG A 294 -5.96 4.73 -10.33
CA ARG A 294 -4.75 4.84 -9.48
C ARG A 294 -4.65 3.70 -8.46
N SER A 295 -4.60 2.46 -8.95
CA SER A 295 -4.60 1.25 -8.14
C SER A 295 -3.43 1.17 -7.17
N LEU A 296 -2.22 1.56 -7.59
CA LEU A 296 -1.03 1.49 -6.74
C LEU A 296 -1.12 2.45 -5.55
N ALA A 297 -1.69 3.64 -5.75
CA ALA A 297 -1.98 4.58 -4.66
C ALA A 297 -2.87 3.96 -3.57
N ARG A 298 -3.70 3.00 -3.97
CA ARG A 298 -4.60 2.25 -3.08
C ARG A 298 -4.04 0.91 -2.63
N PHE A 299 -2.86 0.52 -3.12
CA PHE A 299 -2.24 -0.75 -2.76
C PHE A 299 -1.28 -0.57 -1.59
N ASN A 300 -1.77 -0.72 -0.36
CA ASN A 300 -0.89 -0.75 0.80
C ASN A 300 -0.34 -2.17 1.02
N PRO A 301 0.96 -2.44 0.84
CA PRO A 301 1.51 -3.77 1.01
C PRO A 301 1.40 -4.28 2.45
N ARG A 302 1.19 -3.42 3.45
CA ARG A 302 1.00 -3.83 4.85
C ARG A 302 -0.46 -4.16 5.18
N ALA A 303 -1.39 -4.01 4.24
CA ALA A 303 -2.76 -4.43 4.45
C ALA A 303 -2.85 -5.96 4.42
N TYR A 304 -3.15 -6.56 5.58
CA TYR A 304 -3.12 -8.01 5.74
C TYR A 304 -4.32 -8.73 5.12
N SER A 305 -5.43 -8.05 4.83
CA SER A 305 -6.56 -8.66 4.13
C SER A 305 -7.26 -7.64 3.24
N LEU A 306 -7.72 -8.11 2.08
CA LEU A 306 -8.52 -7.33 1.15
C LEU A 306 -9.58 -8.24 0.55
N ASN A 307 -10.79 -7.74 0.45
CA ASN A 307 -11.92 -8.57 0.10
C ASN A 307 -12.98 -7.77 -0.66
N TYR A 308 -13.52 -8.34 -1.73
CA TYR A 308 -14.69 -7.83 -2.41
C TYR A 308 -15.93 -7.93 -1.51
N TYR A 309 -16.83 -6.98 -1.62
CA TYR A 309 -18.16 -6.96 -1.05
C TYR A 309 -19.17 -7.55 -2.03
N ASP A 310 -19.12 -7.21 -3.32
CA ASP A 310 -20.14 -7.59 -4.31
C ASP A 310 -19.64 -7.79 -5.75
N LEU A 311 -18.34 -7.64 -6.03
CA LEU A 311 -17.73 -7.75 -7.37
C LEU A 311 -18.28 -6.78 -8.42
N THR A 312 -19.05 -5.77 -8.04
CA THR A 312 -19.52 -4.76 -8.99
C THR A 312 -18.35 -4.10 -9.70
N LYS A 313 -18.57 -3.61 -10.93
CA LYS A 313 -17.53 -2.89 -11.68
C LYS A 313 -16.93 -1.75 -10.87
N ARG A 314 -17.75 -1.01 -10.12
CA ARG A 314 -17.31 0.07 -9.24
C ARG A 314 -16.33 -0.42 -8.16
N GLU A 315 -16.65 -1.53 -7.51
CA GLU A 315 -15.76 -2.11 -6.51
C GLU A 315 -14.46 -2.61 -7.12
N ARG A 316 -14.53 -3.31 -8.26
CA ARG A 316 -13.33 -3.71 -9.01
C ARG A 316 -12.48 -2.52 -9.41
N ASP A 317 -13.06 -1.38 -9.80
CA ASP A 317 -12.31 -0.17 -10.11
C ASP A 317 -11.62 0.43 -8.87
N MET A 318 -12.22 0.29 -7.69
CA MET A 318 -11.71 0.82 -6.42
C MET A 318 -10.54 0.00 -5.86
N LEU A 319 -10.64 -1.32 -5.92
CA LEU A 319 -9.68 -2.21 -5.26
C LEU A 319 -8.33 -2.28 -6.03
N PRO A 320 -7.21 -2.50 -5.33
CA PRO A 320 -5.90 -2.61 -5.93
C PRO A 320 -5.63 -3.96 -6.61
N PHE A 321 -6.58 -4.90 -6.52
CA PHE A 321 -6.48 -6.23 -7.11
C PHE A 321 -7.63 -6.47 -8.09
N GLU A 322 -7.44 -7.42 -9.00
CA GLU A 322 -8.44 -7.93 -9.93
C GLU A 322 -8.40 -9.46 -9.97
N THR A 323 -9.47 -10.08 -10.46
CA THR A 323 -9.45 -11.48 -10.86
C THR A 323 -10.01 -11.64 -12.26
N LYS A 324 -9.44 -12.58 -13.02
CA LYS A 324 -9.78 -12.83 -14.41
C LYS A 324 -9.59 -14.29 -14.77
N MET A 325 -10.44 -14.79 -15.67
CA MET A 325 -10.23 -16.04 -16.39
C MET A 325 -9.69 -15.73 -17.78
N ILE A 326 -8.58 -16.36 -18.14
CA ILE A 326 -7.88 -16.16 -19.40
C ILE A 326 -7.88 -17.50 -20.15
N GLY A 327 -8.43 -17.53 -21.36
CA GLY A 327 -8.32 -18.69 -22.24
C GLY A 327 -6.87 -18.87 -22.68
N MET A 328 -6.38 -20.11 -22.67
CA MET A 328 -5.00 -20.42 -23.03
C MET A 328 -4.94 -21.36 -24.22
N THR A 329 -4.06 -21.04 -25.17
CA THR A 329 -3.70 -21.92 -26.28
C THR A 329 -2.21 -22.24 -26.28
N SER A 330 -1.44 -21.78 -25.29
CA SER A 330 -0.04 -22.17 -25.08
C SER A 330 0.39 -21.79 -23.67
N TRP A 331 1.58 -22.24 -23.26
CA TRP A 331 2.21 -21.83 -22.00
C TRP A 331 2.77 -20.40 -22.03
N LEU A 332 2.88 -19.79 -23.22
CA LEU A 332 3.35 -18.42 -23.39
C LEU A 332 2.21 -17.46 -23.03
N SER A 333 2.36 -16.78 -21.90
CA SER A 333 1.38 -15.84 -21.38
C SER A 333 2.12 -14.89 -20.44
N ALA A 334 2.03 -13.58 -20.66
CA ALA A 334 2.75 -12.57 -19.86
C ALA A 334 2.65 -12.79 -18.33
N PRO A 335 1.47 -13.09 -17.74
CA PRO A 335 1.36 -13.43 -16.32
C PRO A 335 2.19 -14.64 -15.85
N LEU A 336 2.65 -15.52 -16.75
CA LEU A 336 3.47 -16.70 -16.48
C LEU A 336 4.97 -16.48 -16.73
N ASP A 337 5.37 -15.37 -17.35
CA ASP A 337 6.78 -15.04 -17.62
C ASP A 337 7.65 -15.02 -16.36
N GLU A 338 8.90 -15.48 -16.50
CA GLU A 338 9.91 -15.42 -15.46
C GLU A 338 11.33 -15.42 -16.04
N THR A 339 12.31 -15.05 -15.22
CA THR A 339 13.73 -15.22 -15.56
C THR A 339 14.17 -16.66 -15.28
N ILE A 340 15.32 -17.06 -15.83
CA ILE A 340 15.94 -18.37 -15.54
C ILE A 340 16.22 -18.60 -14.04
N SER A 341 16.27 -17.54 -13.24
CA SER A 341 16.45 -17.61 -11.80
C SER A 341 15.14 -17.68 -11.01
N GLY A 342 14.00 -17.79 -11.69
CA GLY A 342 12.65 -17.86 -11.11
C GLY A 342 12.12 -16.53 -10.58
N GLN A 343 12.63 -15.40 -11.09
CA GLN A 343 12.10 -14.08 -10.77
C GLN A 343 10.91 -13.77 -11.69
N GLY A 344 9.82 -13.28 -11.11
CA GLY A 344 8.68 -12.76 -11.86
C GLY A 344 8.85 -11.26 -12.16
N TYR A 345 7.82 -10.66 -12.72
CA TYR A 345 7.77 -9.22 -13.00
C TYR A 345 6.57 -8.56 -12.32
N PHE A 346 6.70 -7.27 -11.99
CA PHE A 346 5.63 -6.43 -11.44
C PHE A 346 5.89 -4.95 -11.81
N GLY A 347 5.05 -4.04 -11.29
CA GLY A 347 5.14 -2.62 -11.57
C GLY A 347 4.34 -2.28 -12.81
N SER A 348 5.00 -2.16 -13.96
CA SER A 348 4.35 -1.79 -15.22
C SER A 348 3.52 -2.94 -15.80
N SER A 349 4.08 -4.16 -15.80
CA SER A 349 3.40 -5.39 -16.23
C SER A 349 3.87 -6.61 -15.44
N PHE A 350 3.11 -7.71 -15.51
CA PHE A 350 3.57 -9.05 -15.13
C PHE A 350 4.41 -9.76 -16.20
N GLY A 351 4.45 -9.25 -17.43
CA GLY A 351 5.24 -9.77 -18.55
C GLY A 351 6.68 -9.24 -18.58
N ALA A 352 7.55 -9.98 -19.27
CA ALA A 352 8.98 -9.64 -19.37
C ALA A 352 9.29 -8.40 -20.22
N GLU A 353 8.35 -7.97 -21.08
CA GLU A 353 8.56 -6.85 -22.02
C GLU A 353 8.70 -5.51 -21.30
N SER A 354 7.81 -5.22 -20.34
CA SER A 354 7.77 -3.93 -19.63
C SER A 354 7.81 -4.07 -18.11
N GLY A 355 7.55 -5.25 -17.57
CA GLY A 355 7.57 -5.49 -16.13
C GLY A 355 8.98 -5.43 -15.52
N SER A 356 9.07 -5.16 -14.22
CA SER A 356 10.32 -5.11 -13.46
C SER A 356 10.44 -6.27 -12.47
N ASN A 357 11.61 -6.89 -12.38
CA ASN A 357 11.92 -7.88 -11.34
C ASN A 357 12.18 -7.27 -9.96
N TYR A 358 12.32 -5.93 -9.90
CA TYR A 358 12.55 -5.19 -8.67
C TYR A 358 11.61 -3.99 -8.57
N VAL A 359 10.80 -3.96 -7.52
CA VAL A 359 9.85 -2.88 -7.24
C VAL A 359 9.99 -2.49 -5.78
N THR A 360 10.56 -1.34 -5.46
CA THR A 360 10.71 -0.86 -4.08
C THR A 360 9.81 0.35 -3.87
N THR A 361 8.82 0.23 -2.98
CA THR A 361 7.85 1.32 -2.73
C THR A 361 7.87 1.80 -1.28
N HIS A 362 8.49 1.04 -0.38
CA HIS A 362 8.47 1.30 1.05
C HIS A 362 9.85 1.13 1.68
N SER A 363 10.09 1.94 2.70
CA SER A 363 11.28 1.80 3.54
C SER A 363 10.98 1.30 4.94
N VAL A 364 11.92 0.54 5.48
CA VAL A 364 11.99 0.26 6.92
C VAL A 364 12.93 1.28 7.58
N PRO A 365 12.47 2.04 8.59
CA PRO A 365 13.34 2.96 9.33
C PRO A 365 14.51 2.22 9.99
N ARG A 366 15.75 2.56 9.60
CA ARG A 366 17.01 2.03 10.18
C ARG A 366 17.62 2.96 11.24
N GLN A 367 17.06 4.15 11.36
CA GLN A 367 17.43 5.19 12.31
C GLN A 367 16.17 5.82 12.90
N PRO A 368 16.26 6.50 14.07
CA PRO A 368 15.12 7.21 14.62
C PRO A 368 14.53 8.20 13.62
N ILE A 369 13.20 8.21 13.55
CA ILE A 369 12.47 9.11 12.69
C ILE A 369 12.43 10.49 13.34
N VAL A 370 12.68 11.54 12.55
CA VAL A 370 12.70 12.94 13.03
C VAL A 370 11.72 13.86 12.31
N SER A 371 10.95 13.32 11.36
CA SER A 371 9.92 14.01 10.60
C SER A 371 8.65 13.16 10.53
N LEU A 372 7.47 13.76 10.72
CA LEU A 372 6.20 13.03 10.61
C LEU A 372 5.99 12.47 9.21
N ALA A 373 6.41 13.17 8.16
CA ALA A 373 6.26 12.72 6.79
C ALA A 373 7.08 11.46 6.46
N ALA A 374 8.14 11.17 7.21
CA ALA A 374 8.88 9.90 7.08
C ALA A 374 8.06 8.68 7.54
N LEU A 375 6.91 8.88 8.21
CA LEU A 375 5.94 7.84 8.50
C LEU A 375 5.06 7.49 7.29
N GLN A 376 5.25 8.09 6.11
CA GLN A 376 4.45 7.78 4.93
C GLN A 376 4.36 6.26 4.65
N HIS A 377 5.44 5.49 4.85
CA HIS A 377 5.45 4.04 4.67
C HIS A 377 4.76 3.21 5.77
N SER A 378 4.12 3.87 6.73
CA SER A 378 3.39 3.22 7.82
C SER A 378 1.99 2.78 7.37
N PHE A 379 1.44 1.80 8.09
CA PHE A 379 0.06 1.39 7.88
C PHE A 379 -0.88 2.30 8.66
N ALA A 380 -1.63 3.14 7.95
CA ALA A 380 -2.55 4.11 8.55
C ALA A 380 -3.99 3.95 8.02
N ASN A 381 -4.32 2.77 7.49
CA ASN A 381 -5.71 2.46 7.11
C ASN A 381 -6.48 2.10 8.39
N GLY A 382 -7.54 2.85 8.68
CA GLY A 382 -8.39 2.64 9.85
C GLY A 382 -9.14 1.31 9.83
N PHE A 383 -9.69 0.92 10.99
CA PHE A 383 -10.52 -0.29 11.14
C PHE A 383 -11.90 0.09 11.66
N ASN A 384 -12.92 -0.63 11.19
CA ASN A 384 -14.29 -0.46 11.68
C ASN A 384 -14.51 -1.36 12.92
N MET A 385 -14.00 -0.93 14.08
CA MET A 385 -14.16 -1.69 15.33
C MET A 385 -15.39 -1.23 16.11
N PRO A 386 -16.25 -2.14 16.60
CA PRO A 386 -17.25 -1.78 17.59
C PRO A 386 -16.58 -1.37 18.92
N ASP A 387 -17.15 -0.35 19.55
CA ASP A 387 -16.74 0.28 20.82
C ASP A 387 -16.72 -0.68 22.03
N ARG A 388 -17.47 -1.79 21.98
CA ARG A 388 -17.44 -2.88 22.98
C ARG A 388 -17.23 -4.25 22.35
N ILE A 389 -16.07 -4.84 22.58
CA ILE A 389 -15.79 -6.25 22.30
C ILE A 389 -16.42 -7.08 23.42
N THR A 390 -17.59 -7.68 23.17
CA THR A 390 -18.16 -8.67 24.09
C THR A 390 -17.76 -10.06 23.56
N PRO A 391 -16.83 -10.78 24.19
CA PRO A 391 -16.43 -12.11 23.72
C PRO A 391 -17.66 -13.03 23.70
N CYS A 392 -17.94 -13.66 22.57
CA CYS A 392 -18.95 -14.70 22.53
C CYS A 392 -18.37 -16.02 23.08
N TRP A 393 -19.19 -16.74 23.84
CA TRP A 393 -18.84 -17.74 24.87
C TRP A 393 -18.06 -19.01 24.45
N ASP A 394 -17.58 -19.18 23.22
CA ASP A 394 -16.87 -20.44 22.83
C ASP A 394 -15.36 -20.29 22.57
N GLY A 395 -14.78 -19.09 22.72
CA GLY A 395 -13.35 -18.88 22.45
C GLY A 395 -12.94 -19.16 21.00
N ARG A 396 -13.89 -19.29 20.07
CA ARG A 396 -13.67 -19.39 18.62
C ARG A 396 -14.39 -18.22 17.95
N ASN A 397 -13.71 -17.08 18.03
CA ASN A 397 -14.25 -15.74 17.89
C ASN A 397 -14.81 -15.38 16.49
N PRO A 398 -16.07 -14.89 16.39
CA PRO A 398 -16.53 -14.05 15.29
C PRO A 398 -15.83 -12.67 15.26
N ASP A 399 -15.07 -12.31 16.31
CA ASP A 399 -14.22 -11.11 16.42
C ASP A 399 -13.04 -11.05 15.43
N HIS A 400 -12.85 -12.06 14.58
CA HIS A 400 -11.75 -12.10 13.62
C HIS A 400 -11.98 -11.16 12.43
N THR A 401 -13.22 -10.91 11.99
CA THR A 401 -13.46 -10.31 10.67
C THR A 401 -13.13 -8.81 10.64
N ASN A 402 -13.69 -7.98 11.53
CA ASN A 402 -13.42 -6.53 11.45
C ASN A 402 -12.00 -6.12 11.90
N ARG A 403 -11.28 -6.98 12.62
CA ARG A 403 -9.90 -6.72 13.07
C ARG A 403 -8.85 -6.98 11.99
N ILE A 404 -9.18 -7.81 11.00
CA ILE A 404 -8.24 -8.18 9.92
C ILE A 404 -8.54 -7.44 8.61
N TYR A 405 -9.76 -6.95 8.41
CA TYR A 405 -10.14 -6.14 7.24
C TYR A 405 -10.06 -4.65 7.58
N PRO A 406 -9.05 -3.91 7.05
CA PRO A 406 -9.05 -2.46 7.15
C PRO A 406 -10.19 -1.86 6.34
N MET A 407 -10.61 -0.65 6.73
CA MET A 407 -11.62 0.12 6.00
C MET A 407 -11.10 0.53 4.62
N GLU A 408 -12.02 0.58 3.67
CA GLU A 408 -11.76 0.94 2.28
C GLU A 408 -12.03 2.44 2.01
N PRO A 409 -11.57 2.99 0.86
CA PRO A 409 -10.54 2.41 0.02
C PRO A 409 -9.23 2.33 0.81
N GLN A 410 -8.43 1.30 0.56
CA GLN A 410 -7.07 1.28 1.09
C GLN A 410 -6.27 2.44 0.50
N ILE A 411 -5.29 2.94 1.24
CA ILE A 411 -4.33 3.91 0.71
C ILE A 411 -2.91 3.51 1.10
N SER A 412 -1.99 3.66 0.16
CA SER A 412 -0.56 3.62 0.41
C SER A 412 -0.06 5.03 0.72
N HIS A 413 1.03 5.13 1.47
CA HIS A 413 1.68 6.41 1.74
C HIS A 413 0.80 7.45 2.48
N ALA A 414 -0.13 7.04 3.35
CA ALA A 414 -1.19 7.94 3.85
C ALA A 414 -0.67 9.20 4.56
N ILE A 415 0.30 9.05 5.47
CA ILE A 415 0.78 10.11 6.37
C ILE A 415 1.70 11.07 5.61
N GLY A 416 1.42 12.37 5.70
CA GLY A 416 2.14 13.43 4.99
C GLY A 416 1.71 13.61 3.54
N ASN A 417 0.97 12.66 2.96
CA ASN A 417 0.34 12.78 1.65
C ASN A 417 -1.16 13.06 1.78
N SER A 418 -1.83 13.41 0.69
CA SER A 418 -3.14 14.04 0.76
C SER A 418 -4.09 13.71 -0.39
N LEU A 419 -3.83 12.61 -1.12
CA LEU A 419 -4.69 12.20 -2.23
C LEU A 419 -6.11 11.90 -1.75
N ALA A 420 -7.10 12.55 -2.37
CA ALA A 420 -8.49 12.24 -2.14
C ALA A 420 -8.85 10.83 -2.63
N PRO A 421 -9.72 10.10 -1.92
CA PRO A 421 -10.32 8.88 -2.43
C PRO A 421 -11.47 9.19 -3.42
N SER A 422 -11.41 8.61 -4.62
CA SER A 422 -12.42 8.81 -5.69
C SER A 422 -13.81 8.24 -5.38
N VAL A 423 -13.90 7.30 -4.45
CA VAL A 423 -15.16 6.68 -4.03
C VAL A 423 -15.89 7.45 -2.92
N ILE A 424 -15.27 8.49 -2.35
CA ILE A 424 -15.85 9.37 -1.34
C ILE A 424 -16.18 10.71 -2.00
N PRO A 425 -17.36 11.32 -1.74
CA PRO A 425 -17.66 12.66 -2.24
C PRO A 425 -16.61 13.71 -1.82
N PRO A 426 -16.31 14.72 -2.66
CA PRO A 426 -15.24 15.69 -2.41
C PRO A 426 -15.43 16.49 -1.10
N ASN A 427 -16.68 16.66 -0.67
CA ASN A 427 -17.07 17.37 0.55
C ASN A 427 -17.21 16.46 1.79
N LYS A 428 -16.67 15.24 1.75
CA LYS A 428 -16.70 14.28 2.87
C LYS A 428 -15.32 13.68 3.12
N THR A 429 -15.07 13.24 4.35
CA THR A 429 -13.87 12.50 4.77
C THR A 429 -14.21 11.08 5.24
N THR A 430 -15.50 10.81 5.46
CA THR A 430 -16.06 9.48 5.68
C THR A 430 -17.36 9.38 4.88
N TYR A 431 -17.67 8.20 4.38
CA TYR A 431 -18.86 7.99 3.56
C TYR A 431 -19.41 6.59 3.76
N ASN A 432 -20.67 6.49 4.16
CA ASN A 432 -21.37 5.23 4.19
C ASN A 432 -21.96 4.98 2.82
N ASP A 433 -21.32 4.11 2.07
CA ASP A 433 -21.75 3.80 0.72
C ASP A 433 -22.91 2.81 0.74
N THR A 434 -24.11 3.34 0.53
CA THR A 434 -25.34 2.55 0.37
C THR A 434 -25.58 2.14 -1.08
N ALA A 435 -24.81 2.67 -2.03
CA ALA A 435 -24.93 2.37 -3.47
C ALA A 435 -23.92 1.31 -3.94
N ALA A 436 -22.81 1.11 -3.21
CA ALA A 436 -21.84 0.03 -3.43
C ALA A 436 -22.19 -1.25 -2.67
N THR A 437 -23.32 -1.29 -1.97
CA THR A 437 -23.83 -2.54 -1.44
C THR A 437 -25.10 -2.84 -2.21
N ALA A 438 -25.07 -3.87 -3.06
CA ALA A 438 -26.30 -4.51 -3.53
C ALA A 438 -27.16 -5.10 -2.39
N ILE A 439 -26.89 -4.71 -1.14
CA ILE A 439 -27.36 -5.27 0.12
C ILE A 439 -28.14 -4.18 0.88
N PRO A 440 -29.48 -4.18 0.80
CA PRO A 440 -30.32 -3.29 1.59
C PRO A 440 -29.98 -3.38 3.09
N ASN A 441 -29.80 -2.24 3.75
CA ASN A 441 -29.49 -2.10 5.19
C ASN A 441 -28.07 -2.52 5.64
N TYR A 442 -27.12 -2.71 4.72
CA TYR A 442 -25.71 -2.93 5.05
C TYR A 442 -24.84 -1.79 4.47
N PRO A 443 -24.55 -0.74 5.26
CA PRO A 443 -23.67 0.33 4.78
C PRO A 443 -22.23 -0.16 4.64
N HIS A 444 -21.55 0.23 3.58
CA HIS A 444 -20.10 0.06 3.43
C HIS A 444 -19.38 1.34 3.90
N PRO A 445 -18.80 1.36 5.12
CA PRO A 445 -18.16 2.56 5.64
C PRO A 445 -16.79 2.76 4.97
N LEU A 446 -16.62 3.92 4.34
CA LEU A 446 -15.38 4.34 3.69
C LEU A 446 -14.73 5.49 4.46
N ALA A 447 -13.40 5.55 4.43
CA ALA A 447 -12.63 6.60 5.11
C ALA A 447 -11.52 7.19 4.21
N ASP A 448 -11.34 8.51 4.33
CA ASP A 448 -10.20 9.25 3.78
C ASP A 448 -9.03 9.18 4.77
N HIS A 449 -8.27 8.10 4.68
CA HIS A 449 -7.21 7.79 5.65
C HIS A 449 -6.10 8.84 5.69
N SER A 450 -5.71 9.41 4.54
CA SER A 450 -4.72 10.50 4.50
C SER A 450 -5.22 11.73 5.24
N TYR A 451 -6.45 12.18 4.96
CA TYR A 451 -7.02 13.34 5.65
C TYR A 451 -7.07 13.13 7.16
N LEU A 452 -7.64 11.99 7.58
CA LEU A 452 -7.83 11.68 8.99
C LEU A 452 -6.49 11.53 9.72
N ALA A 453 -5.53 10.78 9.16
CA ALA A 453 -4.22 10.61 9.78
C ALA A 453 -3.48 11.95 9.91
N ASN A 454 -3.53 12.80 8.88
CA ASN A 454 -2.83 14.07 8.95
C ASN A 454 -3.48 15.04 9.94
N ARG A 455 -4.81 15.04 10.03
CA ARG A 455 -5.55 15.87 10.98
C ARG A 455 -5.15 15.56 12.43
N GLU A 456 -4.99 14.29 12.77
CA GLU A 456 -4.62 13.87 14.13
C GLU A 456 -3.12 14.01 14.42
N LEU A 457 -2.26 14.02 13.39
CA LEU A 457 -0.80 13.99 13.58
C LEU A 457 -0.13 15.37 13.49
N TRP A 458 -0.45 16.18 12.49
CA TRP A 458 0.39 17.33 12.12
C TRP A 458 0.34 18.53 13.06
N ASP A 459 -0.73 18.64 13.86
CA ASP A 459 -0.90 19.76 14.79
C ASP A 459 -0.65 19.37 16.26
N ASP A 460 -0.73 18.07 16.58
CA ASP A 460 -0.62 17.56 17.96
C ASP A 460 0.70 16.84 18.26
N TYR A 461 1.40 16.37 17.22
CA TYR A 461 2.63 15.59 17.37
C TYR A 461 3.80 16.25 16.65
N PHE A 462 5.00 16.05 17.21
CA PHE A 462 6.26 16.30 16.52
C PHE A 462 7.29 15.29 17.00
N LEU A 463 8.38 15.14 16.26
CA LEU A 463 9.46 14.23 16.61
C LEU A 463 10.67 15.05 17.04
N SER A 464 11.03 14.99 18.32
CA SER A 464 12.12 15.80 18.89
C SER A 464 13.50 15.39 18.40
N GLY A 465 13.67 14.16 17.91
CA GLY A 465 14.99 13.59 17.59
C GLY A 465 15.83 13.19 18.81
N ILE A 466 15.31 13.40 20.03
CA ILE A 466 15.87 12.80 21.25
C ILE A 466 15.47 11.33 21.28
N ALA A 467 16.29 10.50 20.66
CA ALA A 467 16.03 9.07 20.46
C ALA A 467 17.30 8.23 20.66
N PRO A 468 17.19 6.91 20.91
CA PRO A 468 18.36 6.04 20.95
C PRO A 468 19.16 6.11 19.65
N GLN A 469 20.48 6.12 19.75
CA GLN A 469 21.39 6.13 18.60
C GLN A 469 22.02 4.73 18.47
N PRO A 470 21.53 3.86 17.57
CA PRO A 470 22.10 2.52 17.37
C PRO A 470 23.36 2.58 16.49
N ARG A 471 24.31 1.67 16.75
CA ARG A 471 25.61 1.64 16.05
C ARG A 471 25.55 1.58 14.51
N PRO A 472 24.60 0.87 13.85
CA PRO A 472 24.57 0.80 12.38
C PRO A 472 24.39 2.16 11.68
N ALA A 473 23.75 3.13 12.33
CA ALA A 473 23.49 4.46 11.76
C ALA A 473 24.32 5.58 12.41
N PHE A 474 24.99 5.29 13.54
CA PHE A 474 25.70 6.29 14.34
C PHE A 474 27.11 5.79 14.71
N SER A 475 28.08 6.71 14.73
CA SER A 475 29.47 6.39 15.07
C SER A 475 29.64 5.81 16.49
N GLN A 476 28.70 6.10 17.38
CA GLN A 476 28.67 5.58 18.75
C GLN A 476 27.25 5.18 19.14
N GLN A 477 27.13 4.07 19.86
CA GLN A 477 25.86 3.66 20.43
C GLN A 477 25.54 4.51 21.67
N LYS A 478 24.33 5.08 21.74
CA LYS A 478 23.85 5.84 22.90
C LYS A 478 22.38 5.52 23.20
N ASP A 479 22.05 5.42 24.49
CA ASP A 479 20.65 5.41 24.92
C ASP A 479 20.01 6.80 24.82
N GLN A 480 18.67 6.83 24.86
CA GLN A 480 17.90 8.06 24.70
C GLN A 480 18.16 9.09 25.81
N LYS A 481 18.39 8.64 27.05
CA LYS A 481 18.67 9.52 28.20
C LYS A 481 20.00 10.23 28.02
N THR A 482 21.01 9.53 27.52
CA THR A 482 22.33 10.09 27.20
C THR A 482 22.22 11.13 26.11
N VAL A 483 21.46 10.86 25.04
CA VAL A 483 21.20 11.84 23.97
C VAL A 483 20.50 13.08 24.52
N ALA A 484 19.48 12.93 25.37
CA ALA A 484 18.81 14.05 26.03
C ALA A 484 19.77 14.88 26.88
N ARG A 485 20.62 14.23 27.69
CA ARG A 485 21.63 14.90 28.52
C ARG A 485 22.60 15.69 27.66
N GLU A 486 23.16 15.08 26.62
CA GLU A 486 24.12 15.75 25.74
C GLU A 486 23.51 16.96 25.02
N PHE A 487 22.24 16.87 24.63
CA PHE A 487 21.53 17.98 24.01
C PHE A 487 21.27 19.13 24.99
N PHE A 488 20.70 18.84 26.16
CA PHE A 488 20.31 19.88 27.13
C PHE A 488 21.49 20.46 27.90
N LYS A 489 22.51 19.66 28.23
CA LYS A 489 23.64 20.06 29.07
C LYS A 489 24.88 20.42 28.27
N ASP A 490 25.22 19.60 27.28
CA ASP A 490 26.50 19.70 26.57
C ASP A 490 26.36 20.48 25.24
N GLY A 491 25.14 20.91 24.88
CA GLY A 491 24.86 21.67 23.66
C GLY A 491 25.05 20.88 22.36
N LYS A 492 25.10 19.54 22.41
CA LYS A 492 25.26 18.72 21.20
C LYS A 492 24.01 18.79 20.32
N LYS A 493 24.21 18.87 19.00
CA LYS A 493 23.13 18.91 18.01
C LYS A 493 22.36 17.58 17.96
N LEU A 494 21.04 17.67 17.83
CA LEU A 494 20.17 16.55 17.46
C LEU A 494 20.24 16.31 15.94
N PRO A 495 19.71 15.19 15.41
CA PRO A 495 19.69 14.95 13.96
C PRO A 495 19.01 16.09 13.19
N THR A 496 17.95 16.68 13.77
CA THR A 496 17.41 17.97 13.33
C THR A 496 18.27 19.09 13.92
N ALA A 497 19.32 19.51 13.21
CA ALA A 497 20.33 20.47 13.72
C ALA A 497 19.79 21.88 14.02
N ARG A 498 18.59 22.21 13.53
CA ARG A 498 17.87 23.47 13.80
C ARG A 498 17.13 23.46 15.14
N TYR A 499 17.00 22.31 15.80
CA TYR A 499 16.49 22.27 17.18
C TYR A 499 17.58 22.72 18.14
N LEU A 500 17.26 23.76 18.91
CA LEU A 500 18.12 24.35 19.93
C LEU A 500 17.51 24.07 21.31
N SER A 501 18.37 23.81 22.29
CA SER A 501 17.94 23.65 23.67
C SER A 501 17.59 25.00 24.28
N SER A 502 16.50 25.03 25.05
CA SER A 502 16.07 26.21 25.80
C SER A 502 15.69 25.79 27.20
N LEU A 503 16.67 25.81 28.11
CA LEU A 503 16.49 25.37 29.49
C LEU A 503 15.54 26.26 30.30
N ARG A 504 15.29 27.50 29.86
CA ARG A 504 14.37 28.45 30.53
C ARG A 504 14.71 28.64 32.02
N GLY A 505 15.99 28.58 32.36
CA GLY A 505 16.49 28.68 33.73
C GLY A 505 16.42 27.38 34.55
N ALA A 506 15.89 26.28 34.00
CA ALA A 506 15.91 24.98 34.66
C ALA A 506 17.32 24.36 34.69
N ASP A 507 17.63 23.61 35.74
CA ASP A 507 18.83 22.78 35.78
C ASP A 507 18.70 21.61 34.80
N ALA A 508 19.68 21.46 33.90
CA ALA A 508 19.65 20.45 32.86
C ALA A 508 19.64 19.01 33.43
N SER A 509 20.31 18.77 34.57
CA SER A 509 20.40 17.42 35.15
C SER A 509 19.07 17.03 35.81
N ALA A 510 18.46 17.95 36.54
CA ALA A 510 17.13 17.78 37.13
C ALA A 510 16.07 17.57 36.04
N LEU A 511 16.11 18.36 34.95
CA LEU A 511 15.21 18.23 33.82
C LEU A 511 15.32 16.83 33.18
N VAL A 512 16.54 16.39 32.87
CA VAL A 512 16.76 15.05 32.28
C VAL A 512 16.31 13.94 33.23
N ASN A 513 16.50 14.09 34.54
CA ASN A 513 16.01 13.10 35.50
C ASN A 513 14.48 13.08 35.61
N SER A 514 13.79 14.20 35.38
CA SER A 514 12.32 14.23 35.33
C SER A 514 11.75 13.53 34.09
N PHE A 515 12.47 13.58 32.97
CA PHE A 515 12.05 12.97 31.71
C PHE A 515 12.34 11.46 31.62
N PHE A 516 13.12 10.88 32.52
CA PHE A 516 13.51 9.47 32.44
C PHE A 516 13.48 8.75 33.79
N SER A 517 12.80 7.61 33.83
CA SER A 517 12.91 6.62 34.90
C SER A 517 13.85 5.50 34.45
N GLY A 518 15.07 5.49 34.99
CA GLY A 518 16.17 4.68 34.46
C GLY A 518 16.50 5.09 33.02
N ILE A 519 16.27 4.18 32.06
CA ILE A 519 16.45 4.42 30.61
C ILE A 519 15.14 4.71 29.87
N ARG A 520 13.99 4.65 30.55
CA ARG A 520 12.67 4.76 29.91
C ARG A 520 12.12 6.19 30.02
N PRO A 521 11.58 6.77 28.93
CA PRO A 521 10.91 8.06 28.98
C PRO A 521 9.69 8.04 29.92
N THR A 522 9.47 9.13 30.65
CA THR A 522 8.29 9.35 31.51
C THR A 522 7.16 10.05 30.73
N GLN A 523 5.95 10.13 31.30
CA GLN A 523 4.87 10.91 30.69
C GLN A 523 5.25 12.39 30.49
N ASP A 524 6.02 12.95 31.43
CA ASP A 524 6.52 14.32 31.34
C ASP A 524 7.42 14.53 30.11
N SER A 525 8.21 13.52 29.72
CA SER A 525 9.02 13.61 28.50
C SER A 525 8.17 13.73 27.23
N ILE A 526 6.98 13.13 27.22
CA ILE A 526 6.05 13.20 26.08
C ILE A 526 5.36 14.56 26.06
N ASN A 527 4.86 15.01 27.22
CA ASN A 527 4.00 16.18 27.30
C ASN A 527 4.77 17.52 27.35
N LYS A 528 6.00 17.53 27.90
CA LYS A 528 6.69 18.78 28.26
C LYS A 528 7.94 19.09 27.45
N VAL A 529 8.53 18.11 26.75
CA VAL A 529 9.82 18.29 26.05
C VAL A 529 9.79 19.42 25.02
N ALA A 530 8.65 19.60 24.32
CA ALA A 530 8.45 20.67 23.35
C ALA A 530 8.72 22.06 23.93
N SER A 531 8.34 22.28 25.20
CA SER A 531 8.50 23.58 25.87
C SER A 531 9.96 23.98 26.13
N TYR A 532 10.90 23.04 25.96
CA TYR A 532 12.35 23.23 26.12
C TYR A 532 13.10 23.21 24.78
N LEU A 533 12.38 23.24 23.65
CA LEU A 533 12.95 23.27 22.31
C LEU A 533 12.64 24.61 21.64
N ARG A 534 13.62 25.13 20.89
CA ARG A 534 13.46 26.24 19.94
C ARG A 534 13.88 25.77 18.56
N VAL A 535 13.29 26.36 17.53
CA VAL A 535 13.62 26.05 16.13
C VAL A 535 14.31 27.25 15.50
N ASP A 536 15.57 27.05 15.11
CA ASP A 536 16.36 28.05 14.39
C ASP A 536 15.92 28.17 12.93
N GLY A 537 15.35 29.32 12.57
CA GLY A 537 14.82 29.58 11.24
C GLY A 537 13.55 28.79 10.92
N MET A 538 12.59 28.75 11.84
CA MET A 538 11.27 28.16 11.58
C MET A 538 10.59 28.86 10.40
N PHE A 539 10.12 28.09 9.43
CA PHE A 539 9.60 28.56 8.16
C PHE A 539 8.07 28.56 8.15
N ASN A 540 7.46 29.70 7.83
CA ASN A 540 6.01 29.80 7.75
C ASN A 540 5.51 29.32 6.38
N VAL A 541 4.67 28.29 6.35
CA VAL A 541 4.08 27.73 5.11
C VAL A 541 3.20 28.73 4.36
N ASN A 542 2.79 29.83 5.00
CA ASN A 542 2.06 30.93 4.37
C ASN A 542 2.96 31.90 3.59
N SER A 543 4.27 31.65 3.51
CA SER A 543 5.19 32.49 2.73
C SER A 543 4.79 32.51 1.25
N THR A 544 4.68 33.71 0.69
CA THR A 544 4.42 33.94 -0.74
C THR A 544 5.70 34.32 -1.51
N SER A 545 6.87 34.16 -0.88
CA SER A 545 8.18 34.39 -1.50
C SER A 545 8.71 33.11 -2.15
N VAL A 546 8.90 33.16 -3.46
CA VAL A 546 9.47 32.05 -4.25
C VAL A 546 10.89 31.74 -3.79
N GLU A 547 11.73 32.77 -3.59
CA GLU A 547 13.11 32.59 -3.14
C GLU A 547 13.21 31.95 -1.75
N ALA A 548 12.26 32.28 -0.85
CA ALA A 548 12.21 31.66 0.47
C ALA A 548 11.88 30.16 0.39
N TRP A 549 10.95 29.78 -0.49
CA TRP A 549 10.65 28.36 -0.76
C TRP A 549 11.81 27.65 -1.45
N LYS A 550 12.48 28.26 -2.43
CA LYS A 550 13.69 27.71 -3.07
C LYS A 550 14.78 27.39 -2.05
N ALA A 551 15.03 28.29 -1.11
CA ALA A 551 16.03 28.09 -0.05
C ALA A 551 15.70 26.90 0.86
N VAL A 552 14.42 26.69 1.19
CA VAL A 552 13.98 25.56 2.02
C VAL A 552 14.02 24.24 1.24
N LEU A 553 13.49 24.22 0.03
CA LEU A 553 13.42 23.04 -0.82
C LEU A 553 14.82 22.57 -1.26
N GLY A 554 15.71 23.49 -1.62
CA GLY A 554 17.09 23.22 -2.01
C GLY A 554 18.06 23.03 -0.83
N SER A 555 17.57 23.00 0.41
CA SER A 555 18.43 22.90 1.60
C SER A 555 19.24 21.60 1.70
N LEU A 556 18.90 20.60 0.88
CA LEU A 556 19.60 19.33 0.76
C LEU A 556 20.48 19.21 -0.50
N LYS A 557 20.68 20.29 -1.27
CA LYS A 557 21.55 20.25 -2.45
C LYS A 557 22.92 19.66 -2.10
N ASP A 558 23.40 18.73 -2.92
CA ASP A 558 24.65 17.99 -2.74
C ASP A 558 24.73 17.17 -1.43
N ARG A 559 23.61 16.89 -0.77
CA ARG A 559 23.61 16.04 0.42
C ARG A 559 23.96 14.59 0.02
N PRO A 560 25.02 13.98 0.60
CA PRO A 560 25.29 12.57 0.36
C PRO A 560 24.16 11.70 0.92
N ILE A 561 23.71 10.72 0.14
CA ILE A 561 22.63 9.82 0.50
C ILE A 561 23.10 8.37 0.58
N VAL A 562 22.39 7.57 1.37
CA VAL A 562 22.57 6.13 1.37
C VAL A 562 21.89 5.56 0.13
N VAL A 563 22.63 4.77 -0.64
CA VAL A 563 22.14 4.01 -1.79
C VAL A 563 22.50 2.55 -1.60
N ARG A 564 21.94 1.68 -2.43
CA ARG A 564 22.28 0.25 -2.43
C ARG A 564 22.58 -0.29 -3.82
N THR A 565 23.33 -1.39 -3.83
CA THR A 565 23.48 -2.25 -5.02
C THR A 565 22.25 -3.14 -5.20
N GLU A 566 22.18 -3.83 -6.34
CA GLU A 566 21.19 -4.87 -6.60
C GLU A 566 21.15 -5.97 -5.52
N ASN A 567 22.29 -6.32 -4.96
CA ASN A 567 22.41 -7.33 -3.91
C ASN A 567 22.03 -6.81 -2.51
N GLY A 568 21.61 -5.54 -2.40
CA GLY A 568 21.19 -4.92 -1.15
C GLY A 568 22.35 -4.38 -0.30
N THR A 569 23.59 -4.39 -0.80
CA THR A 569 24.72 -3.77 -0.10
C THR A 569 24.59 -2.26 -0.16
N GLU A 570 24.61 -1.61 1.01
CA GLU A 570 24.48 -0.17 1.13
C GLU A 570 25.83 0.56 1.05
N SER A 571 25.84 1.74 0.47
CA SER A 571 26.98 2.66 0.38
C SER A 571 26.50 4.11 0.40
N ILE A 572 27.42 5.05 0.55
CA ILE A 572 27.12 6.48 0.38
C ILE A 572 27.36 6.84 -1.10
N ALA A 573 26.36 7.42 -1.75
CA ALA A 573 26.51 7.97 -3.10
C ALA A 573 27.34 9.25 -3.08
N SER A 574 28.08 9.49 -4.16
CA SER A 574 28.74 10.78 -4.42
C SER A 574 27.72 11.90 -4.59
N GLU A 575 28.18 13.14 -4.48
CA GLU A 575 27.39 14.34 -4.74
C GLU A 575 27.08 14.43 -6.24
N ASP A 576 25.81 14.69 -6.60
CA ASP A 576 25.35 14.69 -7.99
C ASP A 576 25.21 16.11 -8.58
N GLY A 577 25.37 17.18 -7.80
CA GLY A 577 25.09 18.56 -8.21
C GLY A 577 23.64 19.01 -7.98
N ASP A 578 22.75 18.08 -7.61
CA ASP A 578 21.29 18.27 -7.50
C ASP A 578 20.76 18.01 -6.07
N THR A 579 19.47 18.27 -5.85
CA THR A 579 18.81 18.03 -4.56
C THR A 579 18.19 16.62 -4.52
N PRO A 580 18.64 15.71 -3.64
CA PRO A 580 18.07 14.37 -3.54
C PRO A 580 16.65 14.39 -2.95
N VAL A 581 15.77 13.53 -3.48
CA VAL A 581 14.40 13.34 -2.97
C VAL A 581 14.35 12.22 -1.93
N ALA A 582 13.76 12.49 -0.76
CA ALA A 582 13.69 11.55 0.36
C ALA A 582 12.51 10.56 0.25
N ASN A 583 12.44 9.81 -0.85
CA ASN A 583 11.36 8.86 -1.12
C ASN A 583 11.58 7.47 -0.48
N ILE A 584 12.82 6.98 -0.44
CA ILE A 584 13.25 5.66 0.03
C ILE A 584 14.59 5.85 0.78
N ASN A 585 14.81 5.14 1.90
CA ASN A 585 16.01 5.30 2.72
C ASN A 585 17.28 4.76 2.05
N ALA A 586 17.18 3.70 1.25
CA ALA A 586 18.27 3.15 0.44
C ALA A 586 17.76 2.69 -0.94
N PRO A 587 17.54 3.61 -1.89
CA PRO A 587 17.19 3.26 -3.27
C PRO A 587 18.40 2.67 -4.01
N ARG A 588 18.19 2.05 -5.18
CA ARG A 588 19.33 1.72 -6.05
C ARG A 588 19.98 3.02 -6.53
N ASN A 589 21.30 3.01 -6.73
CA ASN A 589 22.02 4.18 -7.24
C ASN A 589 21.82 4.35 -8.76
N VAL A 590 20.57 4.51 -9.17
CA VAL A 590 20.15 4.78 -10.54
C VAL A 590 19.24 6.00 -10.47
N ILE A 591 19.71 7.12 -11.02
CA ILE A 591 18.89 8.32 -11.11
C ILE A 591 17.86 8.06 -12.21
N VAL A 592 16.59 8.09 -11.84
CA VAL A 592 15.50 8.02 -12.79
C VAL A 592 15.40 9.39 -13.44
N SER A 593 15.93 9.50 -14.66
CA SER A 593 15.76 10.67 -15.49
C SER A 593 14.44 10.57 -16.28
N ASP A 594 14.03 11.72 -16.81
CA ASP A 594 12.86 11.84 -17.65
C ASP A 594 13.04 11.23 -19.06
N GLU A 595 14.14 10.54 -19.36
CA GLU A 595 14.41 9.98 -20.69
C GLU A 595 13.64 8.67 -20.96
N SER A 596 13.03 8.58 -22.15
CA SER A 596 12.22 7.46 -22.61
C SER A 596 13.09 6.23 -22.88
N GLY A 597 13.30 5.40 -21.86
CA GLY A 597 14.07 4.17 -21.97
C GLY A 597 14.25 3.40 -20.66
N MET A 598 13.94 4.03 -19.52
CA MET A 598 14.16 3.48 -18.17
C MET A 598 12.85 3.08 -17.47
N MET A 599 11.90 2.44 -18.19
CA MET A 599 10.60 2.03 -17.63
C MET A 599 10.74 1.10 -16.41
N GLN A 600 11.80 0.29 -16.34
CA GLN A 600 12.04 -0.58 -15.19
C GLN A 600 12.70 0.17 -14.03
N ASP A 601 13.65 1.08 -14.30
CA ASP A 601 14.36 1.84 -13.26
C ASP A 601 13.43 2.72 -12.43
N GLN A 602 12.30 3.15 -13.01
CA GLN A 602 11.26 3.90 -12.31
C GLN A 602 10.78 3.21 -11.02
N TRP A 603 10.89 1.88 -10.96
CA TRP A 603 10.41 1.03 -9.87
C TRP A 603 11.43 0.80 -8.74
N TYR A 604 12.72 1.08 -8.94
CA TYR A 604 13.77 0.81 -7.94
C TYR A 604 14.83 1.89 -7.79
N GLY A 605 14.89 2.84 -8.73
CA GLY A 605 15.85 3.94 -8.74
C GLY A 605 15.49 5.05 -7.74
N ARG A 606 16.11 6.22 -7.94
CA ARG A 606 15.92 7.41 -7.11
C ARG A 606 15.64 8.66 -7.95
N ARG A 607 15.06 9.67 -7.33
CA ARG A 607 14.86 11.00 -7.92
C ARG A 607 15.82 12.02 -7.30
N VAL A 608 16.26 12.95 -8.12
CA VAL A 608 16.91 14.20 -7.75
C VAL A 608 16.12 15.34 -8.39
N LEU A 609 16.22 16.55 -7.83
CA LEU A 609 15.60 17.76 -8.35
C LEU A 609 16.70 18.73 -8.77
N ALA A 610 16.68 19.11 -10.04
CA ALA A 610 17.53 20.18 -10.56
C ALA A 610 17.06 21.56 -10.07
N ASP A 611 17.93 22.57 -10.16
CA ASP A 611 17.63 23.93 -9.66
C ASP A 611 16.38 24.54 -10.33
N ASN A 612 16.15 24.26 -11.62
CA ASN A 612 14.95 24.70 -12.34
C ASN A 612 13.68 23.98 -11.87
N GLU A 613 13.77 22.69 -11.52
CA GLU A 613 12.65 21.94 -10.93
C GLU A 613 12.31 22.48 -9.55
N ILE A 614 13.31 22.78 -8.71
CA ILE A 614 13.13 23.43 -7.40
C ILE A 614 12.46 24.79 -7.56
N GLU A 615 12.89 25.60 -8.52
CA GLU A 615 12.25 26.89 -8.82
C GLU A 615 10.80 26.73 -9.27
N SER A 616 10.53 25.80 -10.19
CA SER A 616 9.16 25.54 -10.66
C SER A 616 8.24 25.07 -9.52
N LEU A 617 8.74 24.19 -8.64
CA LEU A 617 7.99 23.71 -7.48
C LEU A 617 7.74 24.83 -6.47
N ALA A 618 8.72 25.70 -6.22
CA ALA A 618 8.55 26.86 -5.35
C ALA A 618 7.48 27.82 -5.89
N GLN A 619 7.47 28.09 -7.21
CA GLN A 619 6.44 28.89 -7.87
C GLN A 619 5.05 28.24 -7.73
N GLY A 620 4.94 26.94 -7.98
CA GLY A 620 3.70 26.17 -7.82
C GLY A 620 3.18 26.17 -6.38
N ILE A 621 4.06 26.01 -5.38
CA ILE A 621 3.68 26.08 -3.97
C ILE A 621 3.19 27.49 -3.62
N VAL A 622 3.87 28.55 -4.05
CA VAL A 622 3.43 29.94 -3.82
C VAL A 622 2.06 30.20 -4.46
N TYR A 623 1.81 29.65 -5.65
CA TYR A 623 0.50 29.73 -6.29
C TYR A 623 -0.59 29.06 -5.42
N GLU A 624 -0.37 27.83 -4.96
CA GLU A 624 -1.32 27.12 -4.09
C GLU A 624 -1.47 27.80 -2.72
N VAL A 625 -0.41 28.39 -2.17
CA VAL A 625 -0.47 29.21 -0.95
C VAL A 625 -1.33 30.45 -1.14
N ARG A 626 -1.23 31.15 -2.27
CA ARG A 626 -2.10 32.32 -2.56
C ARG A 626 -3.55 31.92 -2.81
N LYS A 627 -3.76 30.78 -3.47
CA LYS A 627 -5.10 30.24 -3.77
C LYS A 627 -5.82 29.76 -2.51
N ARG A 628 -5.09 29.18 -1.57
CA ARG A 628 -5.66 28.54 -0.37
C ARG A 628 -5.51 29.42 0.86
N GLY A 629 -4.33 29.96 1.10
CA GLY A 629 -3.95 30.57 2.36
C GLY A 629 -4.76 31.81 2.78
N PRO A 630 -4.55 32.28 4.02
CA PRO A 630 -3.60 31.73 4.98
C PRO A 630 -4.11 30.41 5.60
N PHE A 631 -3.22 29.42 5.72
CA PHE A 631 -3.44 28.18 6.45
C PHE A 631 -3.36 28.44 7.96
N LEU A 632 -4.31 27.87 8.71
CA LEU A 632 -4.41 28.09 10.16
C LEU A 632 -3.57 27.10 10.99
N SER A 633 -3.20 25.97 10.38
CA SER A 633 -2.45 24.87 10.98
C SER A 633 -1.65 24.10 9.93
N LEU A 634 -0.74 23.20 10.35
CA LEU A 634 0.01 22.38 9.41
C LEU A 634 -0.90 21.31 8.79
N ALA A 635 -1.86 20.77 9.55
CA ALA A 635 -2.84 19.84 8.98
C ALA A 635 -3.65 20.47 7.83
N ASP A 636 -4.05 21.74 7.94
CA ASP A 636 -4.74 22.48 6.85
C ASP A 636 -3.85 22.67 5.60
N PHE A 637 -2.54 22.91 5.79
CA PHE A 637 -1.59 23.00 4.68
C PHE A 637 -1.36 21.66 3.98
N VAL A 638 -1.21 20.59 4.77
CA VAL A 638 -0.89 19.25 4.28
C VAL A 638 -2.12 18.59 3.65
N ASN A 639 -3.32 18.81 4.18
CA ASN A 639 -4.55 18.18 3.68
C ASN A 639 -5.21 18.94 2.53
N ARG A 640 -6.05 18.21 1.79
CA ARG A 640 -6.99 18.77 0.83
C ARG A 640 -8.10 19.58 1.52
N ARG A 641 -8.74 20.50 0.79
CA ARG A 641 -9.90 21.24 1.31
C ARG A 641 -11.19 20.53 0.96
N VAL A 642 -11.78 19.92 1.98
CA VAL A 642 -13.06 19.22 1.88
C VAL A 642 -14.15 20.24 1.53
N GLY A 643 -14.77 20.11 0.36
CA GLY A 643 -15.75 21.09 -0.10
C GLY A 643 -16.32 20.79 -1.49
N SER A 644 -17.02 21.78 -2.06
CA SER A 644 -17.58 21.72 -3.41
C SER A 644 -16.58 22.11 -4.51
N ASP A 645 -15.52 22.84 -4.15
CA ASP A 645 -14.41 23.13 -5.06
C ASP A 645 -13.61 21.84 -5.28
N LYS A 646 -13.80 21.25 -6.45
CA LYS A 646 -13.21 19.97 -6.80
C LYS A 646 -11.70 20.04 -6.91
N ASP A 647 -11.13 21.15 -7.36
CA ASP A 647 -9.68 21.29 -7.51
C ASP A 647 -9.01 21.34 -6.14
N LEU A 648 -9.57 22.11 -5.21
CA LEU A 648 -9.05 22.20 -3.84
C LEU A 648 -9.30 20.92 -3.03
N ALA A 649 -10.36 20.17 -3.38
CA ALA A 649 -10.73 18.93 -2.74
C ALA A 649 -9.91 17.72 -3.20
N ARG A 650 -9.10 17.80 -4.27
CA ARG A 650 -8.29 16.67 -4.79
C ARG A 650 -7.09 16.33 -3.91
N ALA A 651 -6.33 17.33 -3.47
CA ALA A 651 -5.13 17.13 -2.69
C ALA A 651 -4.73 18.39 -1.89
N GLY A 652 -3.73 18.25 -1.02
CA GLY A 652 -3.10 19.35 -0.27
C GLY A 652 -2.24 20.27 -1.13
N ALA A 653 -1.68 21.31 -0.53
CA ALA A 653 -1.04 22.40 -1.27
C ALA A 653 0.18 21.95 -2.09
N ILE A 654 1.11 21.20 -1.48
CA ILE A 654 2.31 20.72 -2.17
C ILE A 654 1.95 19.67 -3.22
N GLN A 655 1.05 18.73 -2.91
CA GLN A 655 0.66 17.72 -3.91
C GLN A 655 -0.05 18.38 -5.11
N SER A 656 -0.87 19.40 -4.87
CA SER A 656 -1.53 20.14 -5.96
C SER A 656 -0.53 20.91 -6.82
N ALA A 657 0.55 21.43 -6.23
CA ALA A 657 1.65 22.03 -6.98
C ALA A 657 2.39 20.97 -7.82
N LEU A 658 2.71 19.81 -7.23
CA LEU A 658 3.35 18.69 -7.94
C LEU A 658 2.49 18.13 -9.08
N ASP A 659 1.17 18.21 -8.95
CA ASP A 659 0.19 17.74 -9.95
C ASP A 659 -0.10 18.78 -11.05
N SER A 660 0.45 20.00 -10.97
CA SER A 660 0.23 21.06 -11.96
C SER A 660 1.06 20.86 -13.23
N ASP A 661 0.47 21.13 -14.39
CA ASP A 661 1.16 21.07 -15.70
C ASP A 661 2.28 22.13 -15.87
N ASP A 662 2.23 23.18 -15.03
CA ASP A 662 3.23 24.26 -14.97
C ASP A 662 4.46 23.87 -14.13
N VAL A 663 4.38 22.81 -13.32
CA VAL A 663 5.50 22.32 -12.49
C VAL A 663 6.17 21.15 -13.20
N THR A 664 7.50 21.20 -13.34
CA THR A 664 8.22 20.24 -14.18
C THR A 664 8.49 18.89 -13.50
N VAL A 665 8.53 18.87 -12.16
CA VAL A 665 8.97 17.73 -11.33
C VAL A 665 8.39 16.36 -11.75
N ASN A 666 7.07 16.29 -11.93
CA ASN A 666 6.35 15.06 -12.28
C ASN A 666 5.68 15.13 -13.65
N LYS A 667 6.03 16.11 -14.49
CA LYS A 667 5.26 16.47 -15.69
C LYS A 667 5.02 15.29 -16.63
N LYS A 668 6.00 14.40 -16.80
CA LYS A 668 5.88 13.22 -17.66
C LYS A 668 5.00 12.13 -17.04
N GLN A 669 5.10 11.94 -15.73
CA GLN A 669 4.31 10.97 -14.98
C GLN A 669 2.85 11.42 -14.81
N ASN A 670 2.60 12.74 -14.85
CA ASN A 670 1.28 13.34 -14.68
C ASN A 670 0.49 13.55 -15.97
N THR A 671 1.05 13.24 -17.15
CA THR A 671 0.46 13.38 -18.50
C THR A 671 -1.06 13.18 -18.52
N SER A 672 -1.82 14.27 -18.34
CA SER A 672 -3.26 14.43 -18.04
C SER A 672 -4.10 13.14 -18.00
N ARG A 673 -3.68 12.18 -17.17
CA ARG A 673 -4.24 10.84 -17.18
C ARG A 673 -5.50 10.87 -16.36
N THR A 674 -6.61 10.49 -16.97
CA THR A 674 -7.90 10.33 -16.30
C THR A 674 -8.41 8.92 -16.55
N VAL A 675 -9.28 8.44 -15.67
CA VAL A 675 -10.04 7.21 -15.94
C VAL A 675 -11.03 7.45 -17.08
N ASP A 676 -11.38 6.40 -17.82
CA ASP A 676 -12.37 6.51 -18.90
C ASP A 676 -13.74 6.99 -18.37
N SER A 677 -14.58 7.50 -19.28
CA SER A 677 -15.89 8.05 -18.93
C SER A 677 -16.82 7.07 -18.21
N ALA A 678 -16.73 5.77 -18.52
CA ALA A 678 -17.55 4.76 -17.88
C ALA A 678 -17.09 4.49 -16.44
N ALA A 679 -15.79 4.42 -16.20
CA ALA A 679 -15.19 4.33 -14.87
C ALA A 679 -15.44 5.60 -14.04
N ALA A 680 -15.25 6.77 -14.65
CA ALA A 680 -15.52 8.06 -14.01
C ALA A 680 -16.96 8.15 -13.48
N ALA A 681 -17.95 7.69 -14.27
CA ALA A 681 -19.35 7.70 -13.88
C ALA A 681 -19.68 6.81 -12.65
N ARG A 682 -18.78 5.89 -12.28
CA ARG A 682 -18.93 5.02 -11.10
C ARG A 682 -18.32 5.61 -9.83
N PHE A 683 -17.49 6.64 -9.94
CA PHE A 683 -16.86 7.31 -8.81
C PHE A 683 -17.70 8.48 -8.29
N LYS A 684 -17.60 8.76 -6.99
CA LYS A 684 -18.23 9.95 -6.38
C LYS A 684 -17.41 11.21 -6.61
N PHE A 685 -16.11 11.03 -6.85
CA PHE A 685 -15.15 12.08 -7.11
C PHE A 685 -14.14 11.62 -8.16
N PRO A 686 -14.54 11.50 -9.44
CA PRO A 686 -13.66 10.99 -10.50
C PRO A 686 -12.40 11.83 -10.71
N GLU A 687 -12.42 13.13 -10.40
CA GLU A 687 -11.27 14.02 -10.51
C GLU A 687 -10.12 13.61 -9.57
N ALA A 688 -10.38 12.83 -8.52
CA ALA A 688 -9.34 12.27 -7.66
C ALA A 688 -8.47 11.21 -8.37
N GLU A 689 -8.96 10.60 -9.46
CA GLU A 689 -8.20 9.65 -10.27
C GLU A 689 -7.22 10.33 -11.24
N GLN A 690 -7.21 11.67 -11.34
CA GLN A 690 -6.37 12.41 -12.27
C GLN A 690 -4.91 12.50 -11.83
N GLY A 691 -3.98 12.09 -12.70
CA GLY A 691 -2.51 12.16 -12.57
C GLY A 691 -1.85 10.77 -12.54
N ALA A 692 -0.60 10.65 -12.05
CA ALA A 692 0.17 9.40 -12.16
C ALA A 692 -0.54 8.15 -11.59
N MET A 693 -0.58 7.04 -12.36
CA MET A 693 -1.21 5.78 -11.94
C MET A 693 -0.36 5.04 -10.89
N HIS A 694 0.96 5.11 -11.03
CA HIS A 694 1.96 4.47 -10.19
C HIS A 694 2.38 5.36 -9.00
N TYR A 695 1.45 6.14 -8.44
CA TYR A 695 1.71 6.91 -7.23
C TYR A 695 2.21 5.98 -6.11
N GLY A 696 3.38 6.30 -5.54
CA GLY A 696 4.09 5.43 -4.58
C GLY A 696 5.32 4.74 -5.15
N ALA A 697 5.50 4.73 -6.49
CA ALA A 697 6.77 4.35 -7.10
C ALA A 697 7.85 5.41 -6.83
N PRO A 698 9.14 5.02 -6.79
CA PRO A 698 10.24 5.95 -6.57
C PRO A 698 10.34 7.08 -7.59
N SER A 699 9.90 6.85 -8.83
CA SER A 699 9.94 7.84 -9.91
C SER A 699 8.99 9.03 -9.73
N VAL A 700 7.93 8.88 -8.93
CA VAL A 700 6.93 9.92 -8.67
C VAL A 700 7.26 10.61 -7.36
N VAL A 701 7.58 11.89 -7.42
CA VAL A 701 7.82 12.72 -6.24
C VAL A 701 6.47 13.05 -5.61
N LYS A 702 6.33 12.74 -4.32
CA LYS A 702 5.09 12.93 -3.57
C LYS A 702 5.25 14.06 -2.56
N GLN A 703 4.13 14.62 -2.11
CA GLN A 703 4.13 15.62 -1.03
C GLN A 703 4.90 15.14 0.22
N GLY A 704 4.74 13.87 0.62
CA GLY A 704 5.47 13.27 1.74
C GLY A 704 6.99 13.26 1.53
N ASP A 705 7.46 13.13 0.29
CA ASP A 705 8.89 13.13 -0.04
C ASP A 705 9.50 14.53 0.14
N ILE A 706 8.77 15.57 -0.27
CA ILE A 706 9.15 16.98 -0.07
C ILE A 706 9.09 17.36 1.42
N LEU A 707 8.05 16.91 2.13
CA LEU A 707 7.84 17.22 3.54
C LEU A 707 8.85 16.50 4.45
N THR A 708 9.32 15.30 4.09
CA THR A 708 10.23 14.51 4.92
C THR A 708 11.42 15.33 5.46
N PRO A 709 12.19 16.06 4.63
CA PRO A 709 13.32 16.84 5.14
C PRO A 709 12.94 18.18 5.79
N ILE A 710 11.85 18.82 5.39
CA ILE A 710 11.55 20.21 5.79
C ILE A 710 10.49 20.32 6.90
N ALA A 711 9.62 19.33 7.06
CA ALA A 711 8.52 19.34 8.05
C ALA A 711 8.95 19.70 9.48
N PRO A 712 10.12 19.25 9.99
CA PRO A 712 10.57 19.61 11.34
C PRO A 712 10.74 21.12 11.59
N VAL A 713 10.84 21.92 10.52
CA VAL A 713 11.01 23.38 10.60
C VAL A 713 9.86 24.16 9.98
N LEU A 714 8.77 23.50 9.58
CA LEU A 714 7.58 24.18 9.10
C LEU A 714 6.68 24.62 10.25
N SER A 715 5.97 25.74 10.05
CA SER A 715 4.91 26.21 10.93
C SER A 715 3.82 26.92 10.11
N ALA A 716 2.58 26.91 10.58
CA ALA A 716 1.51 27.76 10.02
C ALA A 716 1.52 29.18 10.60
N ARG A 717 2.27 29.40 11.69
CA ARG A 717 2.33 30.68 12.43
C ARG A 717 3.77 31.13 12.60
N SER A 718 4.01 32.43 12.42
CA SER A 718 5.30 33.03 12.74
C SER A 718 5.35 33.38 14.22
N ASP A 719 6.49 33.10 14.86
CA ASP A 719 6.80 33.59 16.21
C ASP A 719 7.85 34.72 16.18
N SER A 720 8.37 35.07 15.00
CA SER A 720 9.28 36.19 14.80
C SER A 720 8.71 37.16 13.77
N PHE A 721 8.74 38.44 14.09
CA PHE A 721 8.11 39.51 13.33
C PHE A 721 9.12 40.63 13.09
N ILE A 722 9.12 41.17 11.87
CA ILE A 722 9.78 42.44 11.56
C ILE A 722 8.68 43.50 11.55
N ILE A 723 8.73 44.44 12.48
CA ILE A 723 7.78 45.55 12.58
C ILE A 723 8.50 46.80 12.11
N ARG A 724 8.05 47.37 10.99
CA ARG A 724 8.50 48.68 10.50
C ARG A 724 7.49 49.74 10.87
N SER A 725 7.96 50.85 11.42
CA SER A 725 7.11 51.99 11.79
C SER A 725 7.63 53.27 11.14
N TYR A 726 6.71 54.16 10.81
CA TYR A 726 6.96 55.49 10.27
C TYR A 726 6.37 56.53 11.21
N GLY A 727 7.10 57.62 11.43
CA GLY A 727 6.62 58.80 12.15
C GLY A 727 6.95 60.07 11.39
N GLU A 728 6.02 61.02 11.42
CA GLU A 728 6.21 62.36 10.87
C GLU A 728 5.85 63.44 11.88
N ALA A 729 6.53 64.58 11.77
CA ALA A 729 6.21 65.79 12.51
C ALA A 729 5.70 66.85 11.53
N LEU A 730 4.62 67.54 11.90
CA LEU A 730 3.98 68.59 11.11
C LEU A 730 4.27 69.97 11.72
N ASP A 731 4.36 71.00 10.88
CA ASP A 731 4.33 72.39 11.32
C ASP A 731 2.89 72.87 11.62
N VAL A 732 2.76 74.14 12.00
CA VAL A 732 1.46 74.78 12.29
C VAL A 732 0.51 74.85 11.09
N ASN A 733 1.02 74.68 9.87
CA ASN A 733 0.27 74.69 8.63
C ASN A 733 -0.05 73.26 8.14
N GLY A 734 0.36 72.22 8.87
CA GLY A 734 0.19 70.82 8.49
C GLY A 734 1.25 70.30 7.50
N GLN A 735 2.35 71.03 7.29
CA GLN A 735 3.44 70.59 6.42
C GLN A 735 4.41 69.68 7.18
N VAL A 736 4.76 68.53 6.58
CA VAL A 736 5.76 67.59 7.13
C VAL A 736 7.13 68.27 7.18
N ILE A 737 7.72 68.36 8.38
CA ILE A 737 9.03 68.96 8.64
C ILE A 737 10.10 67.94 9.07
N ALA A 738 9.69 66.74 9.48
CA ALA A 738 10.59 65.66 9.83
C ALA A 738 9.92 64.30 9.61
N GLN A 739 10.72 63.31 9.22
CA GLN A 739 10.30 61.93 8.99
C GLN A 739 11.31 60.98 9.62
N ALA A 740 10.84 59.89 10.21
CA ALA A 740 11.69 58.84 10.74
C ALA A 740 11.06 57.46 10.49
N TRP A 741 11.93 56.49 10.22
CA TRP A 741 11.55 55.08 10.07
C TRP A 741 12.37 54.24 11.03
N CYS A 742 11.73 53.28 11.68
CA CYS A 742 12.42 52.29 12.50
C CYS A 742 11.94 50.88 12.19
N GLU A 743 12.79 49.91 12.49
CA GLU A 743 12.54 48.49 12.34
C GLU A 743 12.85 47.80 13.67
N ALA A 744 11.89 47.02 14.16
CA ALA A 744 12.04 46.18 15.34
C ALA A 744 11.85 44.71 14.96
N VAL A 745 12.76 43.85 15.39
CA VAL A 745 12.56 42.40 15.35
C VAL A 745 11.96 41.99 16.68
N VAL A 746 10.74 41.45 16.65
CA VAL A 746 10.00 41.02 17.84
C VAL A 746 9.82 39.50 17.79
N GLU A 747 10.08 38.83 18.91
CA GLU A 747 9.93 37.38 19.03
C GLU A 747 8.95 37.01 20.15
N ARG A 748 7.94 36.21 19.80
CA ARG A 748 7.04 35.53 20.73
C ARG A 748 7.79 34.39 21.42
N GLN A 749 7.82 34.44 22.74
CA GLN A 749 8.49 33.45 23.59
C GLN A 749 7.57 32.27 23.89
N SER A 750 8.17 31.18 24.40
CA SER A 750 7.39 30.07 24.94
C SER A 750 6.72 30.42 26.27
N ASP A 751 7.30 31.29 27.09
CA ASP A 751 6.71 31.68 28.38
C ASP A 751 5.41 32.49 28.19
N TYR A 752 4.42 32.20 29.06
CA TYR A 752 3.27 33.09 29.25
C TYR A 752 3.72 34.42 29.89
N LEU A 753 2.88 35.46 29.78
CA LEU A 753 3.19 36.77 30.36
C LEU A 753 3.37 36.70 31.89
N ASP A 754 2.45 36.01 32.55
CA ASP A 754 2.60 35.59 33.94
C ASP A 754 3.15 34.15 34.00
N LYS A 755 4.23 33.97 34.74
CA LYS A 755 4.95 32.69 34.86
C LYS A 755 4.27 31.70 35.82
N ALA A 756 3.18 32.08 36.50
CA ALA A 756 2.40 31.16 37.30
C ALA A 756 1.78 30.02 36.45
N ASP A 757 1.39 30.32 35.21
CA ASP A 757 1.05 29.27 34.24
C ASP A 757 2.31 28.78 33.52
N ASN A 758 2.56 27.46 33.57
CA ASN A 758 3.66 26.86 32.82
C ASN A 758 3.36 26.80 31.31
N PRO A 759 4.36 26.89 30.41
CA PRO A 759 4.15 26.88 28.95
C PRO A 759 3.57 25.62 28.33
N ASP A 760 3.60 24.50 29.05
CA ASP A 760 2.96 23.22 28.69
C ASP A 760 1.48 23.18 29.09
N VAL A 761 0.98 24.17 29.85
CA VAL A 761 -0.45 24.30 30.17
C VAL A 761 -1.23 24.74 28.91
N PRO A 762 -2.23 23.96 28.48
CA PRO A 762 -3.10 24.34 27.36
C PRO A 762 -3.86 25.63 27.64
N THR A 763 -4.12 26.43 26.60
CA THR A 763 -4.81 27.73 26.74
C THR A 763 -6.16 27.63 27.45
N ALA A 764 -6.90 26.55 27.24
CA ALA A 764 -8.19 26.29 27.90
C ALA A 764 -8.08 26.09 29.42
N ASN A 765 -6.89 25.76 29.92
CA ASN A 765 -6.63 25.41 31.32
C ASN A 765 -5.79 26.48 32.04
N LEU A 766 -5.60 27.66 31.43
CA LEU A 766 -4.84 28.74 32.05
C LEU A 766 -5.55 29.29 33.29
N SER A 767 -4.81 29.38 34.38
CA SER A 767 -5.31 29.87 35.67
C SER A 767 -5.29 31.40 35.74
N GLU A 768 -4.33 32.06 35.07
CA GLU A 768 -4.14 33.50 35.16
C GLU A 768 -4.98 34.29 34.14
N ALA A 769 -5.69 35.32 34.63
CA ALA A 769 -6.55 36.16 33.78
C ALA A 769 -5.76 36.95 32.72
N VAL A 770 -4.56 37.41 33.07
CA VAL A 770 -3.67 38.12 32.14
C VAL A 770 -3.21 37.21 30.99
N ASN A 771 -2.90 35.95 31.28
CA ASN A 771 -2.50 34.96 30.28
C ASN A 771 -3.67 34.58 29.37
N ARG A 772 -4.89 34.47 29.91
CA ARG A 772 -6.10 34.28 29.09
C ARG A 772 -6.38 35.46 28.16
N SER A 773 -6.04 36.68 28.58
CA SER A 773 -6.33 37.90 27.82
C SER A 773 -5.27 38.19 26.74
N PHE A 774 -3.99 38.01 27.08
CA PHE A 774 -2.86 38.48 26.25
C PHE A 774 -1.91 37.35 25.80
N GLY A 775 -1.98 36.16 26.40
CA GLY A 775 -1.23 34.99 25.98
C GLY A 775 0.26 35.03 26.33
N ARG A 776 1.10 34.73 25.33
CA ARG A 776 2.56 34.54 25.51
C ARG A 776 3.32 35.87 25.46
N GLN A 777 4.46 35.90 26.14
CA GLN A 777 5.33 37.08 26.16
C GLN A 777 5.94 37.35 24.77
N PHE A 778 6.03 38.63 24.38
CA PHE A 778 6.80 39.08 23.23
C PHE A 778 8.03 39.87 23.71
N LYS A 779 9.17 39.68 23.05
CA LYS A 779 10.41 40.41 23.34
C LYS A 779 10.92 41.10 22.08
N ILE A 780 11.33 42.36 22.22
CA ILE A 780 12.09 43.06 21.18
C ILE A 780 13.51 42.50 21.21
N ILE A 781 13.91 41.82 20.15
CA ILE A 781 15.22 41.19 19.99
C ILE A 781 16.24 42.19 19.43
N SER A 782 15.80 43.04 18.49
CA SER A 782 16.60 44.13 17.97
C SER A 782 15.72 45.31 17.56
N PHE A 783 16.31 46.50 17.57
CA PHE A 783 15.69 47.73 17.13
C PHE A 783 16.73 48.56 16.39
N ARG A 784 16.38 49.12 15.23
CA ARG A 784 17.24 50.05 14.48
C ARG A 784 16.42 51.13 13.80
N TRP A 785 17.05 52.29 13.59
CA TRP A 785 16.54 53.33 12.70
C TRP A 785 16.91 52.98 11.25
N LEU A 786 16.00 53.20 10.32
CA LEU A 786 16.20 52.97 8.89
C LEU A 786 16.57 54.27 8.20
N ASN A 787 17.54 54.21 7.28
CA ASN A 787 17.80 55.32 6.38
C ASN A 787 16.70 55.41 5.33
N PRO A 788 16.41 56.61 4.78
CA PRO A 788 15.43 56.78 3.70
C PRO A 788 15.69 55.92 2.44
N ARG A 789 16.92 55.44 2.23
CA ARG A 789 17.29 54.55 1.11
C ARG A 789 16.95 53.08 1.34
N GLU A 790 16.60 52.70 2.57
CA GLU A 790 16.28 51.32 2.97
C GLU A 790 14.76 51.05 3.02
N VAL A 791 13.96 52.10 2.81
CA VAL A 791 12.50 52.09 2.92
C VAL A 791 11.85 51.72 1.60
#